data_AF-A0A832SLE9-F1
#
_entry.id   AF-A0A832SLE9-F1
#
_cell.length_a   1.000
_cell.length_b   1.000
_cell.length_c   1.000
_cell.angle_alpha   90.00
_cell.angle_beta   90.00
_cell.angle_gamma   90.00
#
_symmetry.space_group_name_H-M   'P 1'
#
loop_
_entity.id
_entity.type
_entity.pdbx_description
1 polymer ?
#
loop_
_entity_poly.entity_id
_entity_poly.type
_entity_poly.pdbx_seq_one_letter_code
_entity_poly.pdbx_strand_id
1 'polypeptide(L)'
;MTVGNAAAGSEQNSAIYEDRIVWQDDSNGSWDIQMYDIYDSTKTQITNNEADQQNPDIYGDRIVWQDSRNGNQDVFMYDISISREVQITTSESYQGKPAIYGDKIVWEDDRNGNRDIYMYDISTSKETRITNNTSDQSSPDIYGDRIVWTEEGAIYMYNISTSTETQVTPHWWGWEGWDEEYHNDFARAPFIYGNRIVYEAETETGNYLIKMYDLSNSTEQTIGLVDEAYYPAIYGDKIVWENIPGGTPLTGDENHDIHMYNLSTFTVTRITTNNSLQGDPAIYGDRIVWTDARNAVSYDDLSDIYMYDLSTSTETRITTAKEEQMAQGTETQITTNEGEQERPAIYGDRIVWTDWRNGNRHDFLNGDIYMYDISTSTETRITSNESSQSRPAIYGDRIVWADYRNDNGSYMISDIYMYDLFSSTETQISTSGSAYSPAIYGDRIVWMDYRNDNGSYTNYDIYMYDLSTHKETQISTSGSAYSPAIYGDRIVWYDSRNGDDYNPNWNIYMYDLFSSKETQISTSGSAYSPAAIYEDRIVWIDTRRTGGKDIYMYDLSTATETRITTSVSASNLAIYDDRIVWDENRRFNGNPEIYMWNLSTSTESKITSNEPYQSVIYVALPAIYGDRIVWDDNRNGNADIYMFTLASAEVPDSGGNDSESPAAEFTSNVSSGNAPLSVLFTDLSQYATGRSWDFNNDGISDSSEIAPVYVFSDPGIYTVKLTVNNANGTDSKTTTITVERKSSGGSSGSGGGGGSPEPAKNVEVKELSQVFITNDKAVKFDFVKNATCVVYVGFDAKKTAGKTTTIVEELKGKSSLVSELPSGDVYKSFNVWVGNSGYATSENIENPVICFKVEKAWLQDKNIDQASIALNRYSDEKWEQLPANLSGEDDTYMYFTAGVPGFSPFAITGESKSSREENETGTKLESEGRSINGNETGSEGMESEQQTEQEESTGMPGFEVAFSVACLLTVFLYKRR
;
A
#
# COMPACT_ATOMS: atom_id res chain seq x y z
N MET A 1 -7.09 7.47 -15.63
CA MET A 1 -5.78 8.10 -15.90
C MET A 1 -4.77 7.24 -15.20
N THR A 2 -4.04 6.44 -15.96
CA THR A 2 -3.01 5.54 -15.44
C THR A 2 -1.68 6.29 -15.56
N VAL A 3 -1.12 6.72 -14.43
CA VAL A 3 0.28 7.17 -14.39
C VAL A 3 1.09 5.92 -14.10
N GLY A 4 1.57 5.26 -15.15
CA GLY A 4 2.55 4.19 -15.02
C GLY A 4 3.82 4.79 -14.44
N ASN A 5 4.19 4.40 -13.23
CA ASN A 5 5.53 4.67 -12.72
C ASN A 5 6.43 3.59 -13.34
N ALA A 6 7.28 3.98 -14.29
CA ALA A 6 8.24 3.07 -14.93
C ALA A 6 9.09 2.36 -13.86
N ALA A 7 9.27 1.06 -14.08
CA ALA A 7 10.15 0.17 -13.33
C ALA A 7 11.63 0.43 -13.66
N ALA A 8 12.49 -0.34 -13.01
CA ALA A 8 13.77 -0.75 -13.60
C ALA A 8 13.46 -1.68 -14.79
N GLY A 9 14.08 -1.45 -15.96
CA GLY A 9 13.76 -2.17 -17.19
C GLY A 9 14.86 -2.03 -18.24
N SER A 10 14.96 -3.03 -19.11
CA SER A 10 16.01 -3.15 -20.12
C SER A 10 15.68 -2.31 -21.35
N GLU A 11 16.64 -1.51 -21.82
CA GLU A 11 16.53 -0.77 -23.07
C GLU A 11 17.46 -1.39 -24.14
N GLN A 12 16.89 -1.79 -25.29
CA GLN A 12 17.55 -2.62 -26.31
C GLN A 12 17.23 -2.19 -27.75
N ASN A 13 17.97 -2.75 -28.74
CA ASN A 13 17.75 -2.57 -30.19
C ASN A 13 17.57 -1.10 -30.60
N SER A 14 18.61 -0.28 -30.39
CA SER A 14 18.54 1.15 -30.69
C SER A 14 18.77 1.48 -32.18
N ALA A 15 17.99 2.41 -32.75
CA ALA A 15 18.16 2.94 -34.10
C ALA A 15 18.16 4.48 -34.09
N ILE A 16 18.82 5.11 -35.08
CA ILE A 16 19.02 6.58 -35.10
C ILE A 16 18.89 7.16 -36.52
N TYR A 17 18.12 8.25 -36.64
CA TYR A 17 17.98 9.04 -37.88
C TYR A 17 17.92 10.54 -37.58
N GLU A 18 18.83 11.31 -38.20
CA GLU A 18 19.00 12.75 -37.96
C GLU A 18 19.19 13.05 -36.46
N ASP A 19 18.24 13.77 -35.85
CA ASP A 19 18.21 14.15 -34.43
C ASP A 19 17.33 13.22 -33.58
N ARG A 20 16.88 12.06 -34.09
CA ARG A 20 15.98 11.12 -33.37
C ARG A 20 16.63 9.77 -33.13
N ILE A 21 16.52 9.27 -31.89
CA ILE A 21 16.87 7.91 -31.48
C ILE A 21 15.57 7.17 -31.14
N VAL A 22 15.46 5.89 -31.49
CA VAL A 22 14.36 4.99 -31.06
C VAL A 22 14.94 3.69 -30.49
N TRP A 23 14.22 3.06 -29.57
CA TRP A 23 14.60 1.79 -28.94
C TRP A 23 13.37 1.09 -28.35
N GLN A 24 13.52 -0.17 -27.94
CA GLN A 24 12.52 -0.90 -27.15
C GLN A 24 12.90 -0.87 -25.66
N ASP A 25 11.90 -0.71 -24.79
CA ASP A 25 12.03 -0.44 -23.34
C ASP A 25 10.96 -1.26 -22.61
N ASP A 26 11.34 -2.20 -21.74
CA ASP A 26 10.39 -3.06 -21.02
C ASP A 26 9.98 -2.56 -19.62
N SER A 27 10.34 -1.32 -19.25
CA SER A 27 10.07 -0.75 -17.91
C SER A 27 8.59 -0.61 -17.52
N ASN A 28 7.66 -0.83 -18.44
CA ASN A 28 6.21 -0.90 -18.14
C ASN A 28 5.71 -2.33 -17.81
N GLY A 29 6.54 -3.36 -18.05
CA GLY A 29 6.21 -4.79 -17.88
C GLY A 29 5.91 -5.54 -19.19
N SER A 30 5.96 -4.84 -20.32
CA SER A 30 5.94 -5.33 -21.71
C SER A 30 6.88 -4.43 -22.52
N TRP A 31 7.46 -4.93 -23.61
CA TRP A 31 8.33 -4.11 -24.45
C TRP A 31 7.53 -2.99 -25.16
N ASP A 32 7.82 -1.73 -24.85
CA ASP A 32 7.25 -0.55 -25.52
C ASP A 32 8.32 0.14 -26.39
N ILE A 33 7.90 0.75 -27.52
CA ILE A 33 8.80 1.58 -28.33
C ILE A 33 8.88 2.99 -27.74
N GLN A 34 10.11 3.47 -27.58
CA GLN A 34 10.43 4.82 -27.13
C GLN A 34 11.14 5.61 -28.23
N MET A 35 11.08 6.93 -28.14
CA MET A 35 11.84 7.86 -28.98
C MET A 35 12.48 8.96 -28.11
N TYR A 36 13.67 9.42 -28.47
CA TYR A 36 14.30 10.61 -27.92
C TYR A 36 14.66 11.59 -29.04
N ASP A 37 14.18 12.82 -28.93
CA ASP A 37 14.57 13.92 -29.81
C ASP A 37 15.76 14.68 -29.21
N ILE A 38 16.90 14.64 -29.90
CA ILE A 38 18.17 15.27 -29.50
C ILE A 38 18.10 16.81 -29.62
N TYR A 39 17.20 17.35 -30.46
CA TYR A 39 17.10 18.79 -30.71
C TYR A 39 16.53 19.56 -29.51
N ASP A 40 15.55 18.99 -28.81
CA ASP A 40 14.91 19.59 -27.62
C ASP A 40 14.97 18.74 -26.34
N SER A 41 15.58 17.55 -26.41
CA SER A 41 15.82 16.61 -25.30
C SER A 41 14.56 15.94 -24.73
N THR A 42 13.58 15.63 -25.60
CA THR A 42 12.30 15.00 -25.20
C THR A 42 12.31 13.47 -25.40
N LYS A 43 12.22 12.68 -24.31
CA LYS A 43 11.79 11.25 -24.38
C LYS A 43 10.27 11.21 -24.61
N THR A 44 9.84 10.45 -25.60
CA THR A 44 8.44 10.26 -26.01
C THR A 44 8.15 8.77 -26.15
N GLN A 45 7.20 8.26 -25.38
CA GLN A 45 6.68 6.91 -25.52
C GLN A 45 5.81 6.84 -26.79
N ILE A 46 6.11 5.90 -27.69
CA ILE A 46 5.45 5.74 -29.01
C ILE A 46 4.33 4.70 -28.94
N THR A 47 4.54 3.61 -28.20
CA THR A 47 3.55 2.56 -27.94
C THR A 47 3.31 2.41 -26.44
N ASN A 48 2.15 1.88 -26.05
CA ASN A 48 1.75 1.71 -24.65
C ASN A 48 0.80 0.50 -24.49
N ASN A 49 1.17 -0.63 -25.10
CA ASN A 49 0.33 -1.82 -25.17
C ASN A 49 0.77 -2.89 -24.16
N GLU A 50 -0.16 -3.72 -23.70
CA GLU A 50 0.14 -4.82 -22.76
C GLU A 50 0.85 -6.02 -23.44
N ALA A 51 0.94 -6.01 -24.78
CA ALA A 51 1.77 -6.94 -25.55
C ALA A 51 3.15 -6.34 -25.87
N ASP A 52 4.09 -7.14 -26.38
CA ASP A 52 5.43 -6.68 -26.73
C ASP A 52 5.50 -5.98 -28.11
N GLN A 53 6.25 -4.88 -28.17
CA GLN A 53 6.69 -4.18 -29.38
C GLN A 53 8.21 -4.12 -29.42
N GLN A 54 8.82 -4.58 -30.52
CA GLN A 54 10.26 -4.87 -30.60
C GLN A 54 10.87 -4.52 -31.96
N ASN A 55 12.19 -4.55 -32.05
CA ASN A 55 12.97 -4.32 -33.27
C ASN A 55 12.55 -3.03 -34.01
N PRO A 56 12.69 -1.84 -33.39
CA PRO A 56 12.33 -0.58 -34.02
C PRO A 56 13.37 -0.12 -35.06
N ASP A 57 12.91 0.46 -36.16
CA ASP A 57 13.73 1.18 -37.13
C ASP A 57 13.07 2.52 -37.53
N ILE A 58 13.87 3.50 -37.98
CA ILE A 58 13.44 4.88 -38.20
C ILE A 58 14.02 5.50 -39.48
N TYR A 59 13.15 6.04 -40.33
CA TYR A 59 13.54 6.86 -41.48
C TYR A 59 12.66 8.11 -41.60
N GLY A 60 13.27 9.28 -41.42
CA GLY A 60 12.55 10.55 -41.41
C GLY A 60 11.45 10.56 -40.33
N ASP A 61 10.24 10.96 -40.71
CA ASP A 61 9.10 11.08 -39.78
C ASP A 61 8.35 9.75 -39.56
N ARG A 62 9.02 8.60 -39.71
CA ARG A 62 8.42 7.25 -39.61
C ARG A 62 9.27 6.31 -38.79
N ILE A 63 8.62 5.69 -37.80
CA ILE A 63 9.15 4.57 -37.00
C ILE A 63 8.38 3.32 -37.43
N VAL A 64 9.05 2.17 -37.55
CA VAL A 64 8.45 0.84 -37.75
C VAL A 64 8.91 -0.11 -36.66
N TRP A 65 8.09 -1.11 -36.31
CA TRP A 65 8.41 -2.14 -35.31
C TRP A 65 7.60 -3.42 -35.55
N GLN A 66 8.02 -4.53 -34.93
CA GLN A 66 7.21 -5.76 -34.85
C GLN A 66 6.37 -5.73 -33.56
N ASP A 67 5.11 -6.15 -33.64
CA ASP A 67 4.09 -5.92 -32.61
C ASP A 67 3.29 -7.20 -32.34
N SER A 68 3.21 -7.62 -31.08
CA SER A 68 2.57 -8.90 -30.71
C SER A 68 1.09 -8.76 -30.32
N ARG A 69 0.48 -7.57 -30.40
CA ARG A 69 -0.88 -7.29 -29.87
C ARG A 69 -2.01 -8.11 -30.46
N ASN A 70 -1.80 -8.75 -31.62
CA ASN A 70 -2.80 -9.58 -32.30
C ASN A 70 -2.67 -11.09 -31.97
N GLY A 71 -1.68 -11.50 -31.18
CA GLY A 71 -1.38 -12.90 -30.87
C GLY A 71 -0.39 -13.58 -31.84
N ASN A 72 -0.04 -12.88 -32.91
CA ASN A 72 1.11 -13.11 -33.77
C ASN A 72 1.90 -11.79 -33.87
N GLN A 73 3.16 -11.86 -34.32
CA GLN A 73 3.92 -10.66 -34.67
C GLN A 73 3.39 -10.07 -35.99
N ASP A 74 2.99 -8.80 -35.95
CA ASP A 74 2.61 -7.96 -37.09
C ASP A 74 3.60 -6.79 -37.22
N VAL A 75 3.82 -6.25 -38.41
CA VAL A 75 4.56 -4.99 -38.60
C VAL A 75 3.62 -3.80 -38.46
N PHE A 76 4.02 -2.84 -37.62
CA PHE A 76 3.34 -1.56 -37.41
C PHE A 76 4.25 -0.39 -37.77
N MET A 77 3.65 0.79 -37.96
CA MET A 77 4.34 2.04 -38.27
C MET A 77 3.70 3.22 -37.52
N TYR A 78 4.52 4.14 -36.98
CA TYR A 78 4.08 5.44 -36.46
C TYR A 78 4.55 6.56 -37.38
N ASP A 79 3.61 7.35 -37.89
CA ASP A 79 3.90 8.58 -38.64
C ASP A 79 3.95 9.76 -37.65
N ILE A 80 5.17 10.20 -37.32
CA ILE A 80 5.46 11.28 -36.36
C ILE A 80 4.81 12.59 -36.81
N SER A 81 4.81 12.86 -38.13
CA SER A 81 4.36 14.14 -38.71
C SER A 81 2.87 14.45 -38.50
N ILE A 82 2.07 13.40 -38.24
CA ILE A 82 0.62 13.45 -37.98
C ILE A 82 0.20 12.71 -36.71
N SER A 83 1.17 12.28 -35.90
CA SER A 83 0.99 11.52 -34.64
C SER A 83 0.04 10.33 -34.79
N ARG A 84 0.32 9.43 -35.74
CA ARG A 84 -0.63 8.35 -36.11
C ARG A 84 0.06 7.00 -36.32
N GLU A 85 -0.34 6.03 -35.50
CA GLU A 85 -0.08 4.60 -35.69
C GLU A 85 -0.88 4.02 -36.88
N VAL A 86 -0.25 3.09 -37.62
CA VAL A 86 -0.81 2.36 -38.76
C VAL A 86 -0.26 0.93 -38.75
N GLN A 87 -1.15 -0.07 -38.64
CA GLN A 87 -0.82 -1.46 -38.89
C GLN A 87 -0.50 -1.67 -40.39
N ILE A 88 0.64 -2.32 -40.70
CA ILE A 88 1.12 -2.52 -42.09
C ILE A 88 0.73 -3.92 -42.60
N THR A 89 0.90 -4.95 -41.77
CA THR A 89 0.57 -6.34 -42.11
C THR A 89 -0.76 -6.76 -41.48
N THR A 90 -1.44 -7.75 -42.05
CA THR A 90 -2.70 -8.28 -41.51
C THR A 90 -2.82 -9.80 -41.74
N SER A 91 -1.71 -10.54 -41.58
CA SER A 91 -1.68 -11.99 -41.76
C SER A 91 -1.63 -12.69 -40.39
N GLU A 92 -2.36 -13.79 -40.23
CA GLU A 92 -2.37 -14.62 -39.01
C GLU A 92 -1.08 -15.47 -38.92
N SER A 93 0.09 -14.86 -39.07
CA SER A 93 1.40 -15.50 -39.31
C SER A 93 2.52 -14.65 -38.68
N TYR A 94 3.76 -15.11 -38.65
CA TYR A 94 4.89 -14.28 -38.19
C TYR A 94 5.22 -13.20 -39.23
N GLN A 95 5.24 -11.94 -38.83
CA GLN A 95 5.89 -10.84 -39.54
C GLN A 95 6.82 -10.09 -38.57
N GLY A 96 8.12 -10.06 -38.86
CA GLY A 96 9.12 -9.54 -37.92
C GLY A 96 10.37 -8.95 -38.57
N LYS A 97 11.22 -8.32 -37.73
CA LYS A 97 12.41 -7.53 -38.11
C LYS A 97 12.14 -6.56 -39.29
N PRO A 98 11.33 -5.52 -39.09
CA PRO A 98 11.11 -4.52 -40.13
C PRO A 98 12.32 -3.61 -40.31
N ALA A 99 12.58 -3.18 -41.54
CA ALA A 99 13.51 -2.10 -41.88
C ALA A 99 12.87 -1.12 -42.86
N ILE A 100 13.20 0.18 -42.78
CA ILE A 100 12.54 1.25 -43.54
C ILE A 100 13.53 2.20 -44.25
N TYR A 101 13.28 2.44 -45.55
CA TYR A 101 13.95 3.50 -46.29
C TYR A 101 12.99 4.27 -47.19
N GLY A 102 12.88 5.58 -46.97
CA GLY A 102 12.08 6.48 -47.79
C GLY A 102 10.58 6.20 -47.68
N ASP A 103 10.03 5.51 -48.67
CA ASP A 103 8.62 5.13 -48.78
C ASP A 103 8.41 3.61 -48.80
N LYS A 104 9.41 2.81 -48.40
CA LYS A 104 9.37 1.35 -48.40
C LYS A 104 9.77 0.76 -47.06
N ILE A 105 8.99 -0.21 -46.60
CA ILE A 105 9.23 -1.05 -45.43
C ILE A 105 9.47 -2.48 -45.94
N VAL A 106 10.43 -3.21 -45.37
CA VAL A 106 10.69 -4.64 -45.64
C VAL A 106 10.67 -5.44 -44.34
N TRP A 107 10.32 -6.73 -44.38
CA TRP A 107 10.26 -7.61 -43.20
C TRP A 107 10.40 -9.10 -43.55
N GLU A 108 10.69 -9.94 -42.54
CA GLU A 108 10.59 -11.41 -42.60
C GLU A 108 9.13 -11.86 -42.44
N ASP A 109 8.62 -12.72 -43.33
CA ASP A 109 7.21 -13.15 -43.35
C ASP A 109 7.10 -14.67 -43.55
N ASP A 110 6.46 -15.40 -42.62
CA ASP A 110 6.37 -16.88 -42.69
C ASP A 110 5.05 -17.42 -43.29
N ARG A 111 4.16 -16.54 -43.81
CA ARG A 111 2.78 -16.91 -44.23
C ARG A 111 2.68 -17.98 -45.34
N ASN A 112 3.81 -18.37 -45.93
CA ASN A 112 3.92 -19.39 -46.98
C ASN A 112 4.45 -20.75 -46.47
N GLY A 113 4.84 -20.86 -45.19
CA GLY A 113 5.41 -22.06 -44.57
C GLY A 113 6.94 -22.11 -44.53
N ASN A 114 7.59 -21.06 -45.00
CA ASN A 114 9.02 -20.72 -44.88
C ASN A 114 9.11 -19.19 -44.80
N ARG A 115 10.22 -18.65 -44.27
CA ARG A 115 10.43 -17.19 -44.24
C ARG A 115 10.76 -16.65 -45.62
N ASP A 116 9.94 -15.74 -46.11
CA ASP A 116 10.21 -14.88 -47.26
C ASP A 116 10.53 -13.46 -46.82
N ILE A 117 11.18 -12.67 -47.70
CA ILE A 117 11.22 -11.21 -47.56
C ILE A 117 10.01 -10.61 -48.28
N TYR A 118 9.27 -9.74 -47.57
CA TYR A 118 8.18 -8.94 -48.12
C TYR A 118 8.53 -7.44 -48.09
N MET A 119 7.81 -6.65 -48.88
CA MET A 119 7.94 -5.19 -48.97
C MET A 119 6.58 -4.50 -49.06
N TYR A 120 6.40 -3.40 -48.32
CA TYR A 120 5.25 -2.50 -48.44
C TYR A 120 5.71 -1.14 -48.99
N ASP A 121 5.17 -0.75 -50.13
CA ASP A 121 5.34 0.59 -50.68
C ASP A 121 4.25 1.52 -50.12
N ILE A 122 4.66 2.44 -49.23
CA ILE A 122 3.78 3.38 -48.52
C ILE A 122 3.12 4.36 -49.50
N SER A 123 3.82 4.76 -50.57
CA SER A 123 3.33 5.74 -51.55
C SER A 123 2.16 5.22 -52.39
N THR A 124 2.12 3.92 -52.63
CA THR A 124 1.10 3.22 -53.41
C THR A 124 0.19 2.31 -52.58
N SER A 125 0.46 2.17 -51.28
CA SER A 125 -0.20 1.24 -50.34
C SER A 125 -0.18 -0.21 -50.84
N LYS A 126 0.99 -0.66 -51.33
CA LYS A 126 1.15 -1.95 -52.03
C LYS A 126 2.14 -2.88 -51.33
N GLU A 127 1.61 -3.98 -50.79
CA GLU A 127 2.40 -5.15 -50.41
C GLU A 127 2.96 -5.89 -51.64
N THR A 128 4.17 -6.44 -51.52
CA THR A 128 4.87 -7.23 -52.54
C THR A 128 5.77 -8.27 -51.87
N ARG A 129 5.53 -9.56 -52.10
CA ARG A 129 6.50 -10.63 -51.81
C ARG A 129 7.73 -10.45 -52.72
N ILE A 130 8.93 -10.37 -52.14
CA ILE A 130 10.20 -10.14 -52.87
C ILE A 130 10.82 -11.49 -53.26
N THR A 131 10.99 -12.39 -52.29
CA THR A 131 11.61 -13.71 -52.47
C THR A 131 10.55 -14.81 -52.50
N ASN A 132 10.85 -15.96 -53.12
CA ASN A 132 9.93 -17.11 -53.12
C ASN A 132 10.66 -18.47 -53.20
N ASN A 133 11.86 -18.52 -52.63
CA ASN A 133 12.66 -19.72 -52.53
C ASN A 133 12.10 -20.68 -51.46
N THR A 134 12.61 -21.92 -51.38
CA THR A 134 12.17 -22.93 -50.39
C THR A 134 12.97 -22.92 -49.09
N SER A 135 14.05 -22.14 -49.08
CA SER A 135 14.89 -21.74 -47.96
C SER A 135 14.17 -20.71 -47.08
N ASP A 136 14.70 -20.48 -45.87
CA ASP A 136 14.35 -19.30 -45.08
C ASP A 136 15.23 -18.11 -45.51
N GLN A 137 14.62 -16.95 -45.72
CA GLN A 137 15.30 -15.65 -45.85
C GLN A 137 15.17 -14.87 -44.54
N SER A 138 16.21 -14.15 -44.13
CA SER A 138 16.27 -13.54 -42.80
C SER A 138 17.13 -12.27 -42.73
N SER A 139 16.85 -11.44 -41.72
CA SER A 139 17.47 -10.15 -41.43
C SER A 139 17.56 -9.23 -42.67
N PRO A 140 16.42 -8.70 -43.15
CA PRO A 140 16.40 -7.79 -44.28
C PRO A 140 16.83 -6.36 -43.91
N ASP A 141 17.56 -5.70 -44.81
CA ASP A 141 17.85 -4.26 -44.76
C ASP A 141 17.62 -3.62 -46.15
N ILE A 142 17.39 -2.30 -46.22
CA ILE A 142 17.00 -1.57 -47.43
C ILE A 142 17.70 -0.21 -47.55
N TYR A 143 18.36 0.05 -48.68
CA TYR A 143 18.91 1.38 -49.00
C TYR A 143 18.70 1.77 -50.47
N GLY A 144 17.86 2.79 -50.66
CA GLY A 144 17.53 3.36 -51.96
C GLY A 144 16.66 2.41 -52.80
N ASP A 145 17.28 1.75 -53.77
CA ASP A 145 16.62 0.82 -54.70
C ASP A 145 17.01 -0.65 -54.44
N ARG A 146 17.69 -0.96 -53.33
CA ARG A 146 18.15 -2.32 -53.00
C ARG A 146 17.69 -2.78 -51.64
N ILE A 147 17.28 -4.03 -51.58
CA ILE A 147 17.01 -4.82 -50.37
C ILE A 147 18.11 -5.88 -50.27
N VAL A 148 18.64 -6.16 -49.09
CA VAL A 148 19.58 -7.26 -48.81
C VAL A 148 19.01 -8.19 -47.75
N TRP A 149 19.43 -9.46 -47.73
CA TRP A 149 19.06 -10.46 -46.71
C TRP A 149 20.08 -11.59 -46.63
N THR A 150 20.02 -12.39 -45.56
CA THR A 150 20.73 -13.67 -45.44
C THR A 150 19.84 -14.83 -45.89
N GLU A 151 20.39 -15.72 -46.72
CA GLU A 151 19.75 -16.96 -47.17
C GLU A 151 20.80 -18.08 -47.25
N GLU A 152 20.52 -19.20 -46.59
CA GLU A 152 21.42 -20.38 -46.49
C GLU A 152 22.90 -20.05 -46.14
N GLY A 153 23.14 -18.97 -45.38
CA GLY A 153 24.47 -18.54 -44.96
C GLY A 153 25.21 -17.63 -45.95
N ALA A 154 24.58 -17.23 -47.05
CA ALA A 154 25.09 -16.23 -47.98
C ALA A 154 24.22 -14.96 -47.98
N ILE A 155 24.80 -13.84 -48.40
CA ILE A 155 24.10 -12.57 -48.54
C ILE A 155 23.59 -12.41 -49.96
N TYR A 156 22.31 -12.05 -50.09
CA TYR A 156 21.62 -11.79 -51.34
C TYR A 156 21.16 -10.33 -51.41
N MET A 157 20.91 -9.85 -52.63
CA MET A 157 20.46 -8.48 -52.90
C MET A 157 19.40 -8.47 -54.01
N TYR A 158 18.27 -7.80 -53.79
CA TYR A 158 17.25 -7.51 -54.79
C TYR A 158 17.30 -6.03 -55.19
N ASN A 159 17.38 -5.75 -56.48
CA ASN A 159 17.27 -4.39 -57.02
C ASN A 159 15.82 -4.15 -57.48
N ILE A 160 15.14 -3.19 -56.87
CA ILE A 160 13.70 -2.98 -56.97
C ILE A 160 13.31 -2.49 -58.37
N SER A 161 14.00 -1.48 -58.91
CA SER A 161 13.68 -0.89 -60.22
C SER A 161 13.93 -1.81 -61.42
N THR A 162 14.84 -2.78 -61.29
CA THR A 162 15.14 -3.78 -62.32
C THR A 162 14.47 -5.13 -62.07
N SER A 163 13.94 -5.35 -60.86
CA SER A 163 13.44 -6.63 -60.36
C SER A 163 14.47 -7.77 -60.48
N THR A 164 15.74 -7.45 -60.24
CA THR A 164 16.86 -8.41 -60.33
C THR A 164 17.44 -8.75 -58.96
N GLU A 165 17.25 -10.00 -58.57
CA GLU A 165 18.00 -10.66 -57.50
C GLU A 165 19.45 -10.91 -57.95
N THR A 166 20.39 -10.88 -57.00
CA THR A 166 21.80 -11.16 -57.19
C THR A 166 22.40 -11.63 -55.87
N GLN A 167 22.98 -12.83 -55.87
CA GLN A 167 23.81 -13.31 -54.77
C GLN A 167 25.09 -12.46 -54.67
N VAL A 168 25.40 -11.97 -53.45
CA VAL A 168 26.53 -11.07 -53.18
C VAL A 168 27.75 -11.86 -52.71
N THR A 169 27.59 -12.72 -51.70
CA THR A 169 28.64 -13.61 -51.18
C THR A 169 28.42 -15.05 -51.66
N PRO A 170 29.48 -15.89 -51.81
CA PRO A 170 29.34 -17.25 -52.33
C PRO A 170 28.44 -18.16 -51.47
N HIS A 171 27.70 -19.07 -52.11
CA HIS A 171 26.97 -20.15 -51.42
C HIS A 171 27.94 -21.26 -51.01
N TRP A 172 28.05 -21.59 -49.71
CA TRP A 172 28.93 -22.65 -49.23
C TRP A 172 28.21 -23.98 -49.08
N TRP A 173 28.54 -24.93 -49.96
CA TRP A 173 27.91 -26.25 -50.01
C TRP A 173 28.49 -27.20 -48.94
N GLY A 174 28.03 -27.03 -47.70
CA GLY A 174 28.44 -27.82 -46.54
C GLY A 174 28.02 -29.30 -46.51
N TRP A 175 28.09 -30.05 -47.62
CA TRP A 175 28.10 -31.54 -47.60
C TRP A 175 28.53 -32.22 -48.93
N GLU A 176 29.80 -32.62 -49.08
CA GLU A 176 30.19 -33.75 -49.96
C GLU A 176 31.33 -34.60 -49.35
N GLY A 177 30.96 -35.55 -48.48
CA GLY A 177 31.85 -36.66 -48.09
C GLY A 177 32.09 -36.81 -46.59
N TRP A 178 32.60 -37.98 -46.20
CA TRP A 178 33.07 -38.27 -44.85
C TRP A 178 34.58 -38.42 -44.90
N ASP A 179 35.33 -37.35 -44.58
CA ASP A 179 36.61 -37.34 -43.86
C ASP A 179 37.20 -35.90 -43.89
N GLU A 180 37.86 -35.51 -42.79
CA GLU A 180 38.61 -34.26 -42.56
C GLU A 180 37.78 -32.95 -42.39
N GLU A 181 38.46 -31.87 -41.98
CA GLU A 181 38.03 -30.80 -41.04
C GLU A 181 36.76 -29.98 -41.37
N TYR A 182 36.01 -29.57 -40.33
CA TYR A 182 34.90 -28.61 -40.42
C TYR A 182 35.44 -27.20 -40.68
N HIS A 183 35.06 -26.60 -41.81
CA HIS A 183 35.34 -25.19 -42.12
C HIS A 183 34.02 -24.46 -42.45
N ASN A 184 33.64 -23.52 -41.59
CA ASN A 184 32.34 -22.84 -41.58
C ASN A 184 32.51 -21.31 -41.75
N ASP A 185 32.47 -20.79 -42.98
CA ASP A 185 32.34 -19.34 -43.23
C ASP A 185 30.85 -19.00 -43.48
N PHE A 186 30.07 -18.77 -42.42
CA PHE A 186 28.66 -18.33 -42.51
C PHE A 186 28.54 -16.80 -42.49
N ALA A 187 27.86 -16.19 -43.46
CA ALA A 187 27.58 -14.75 -43.49
C ALA A 187 26.18 -14.41 -42.92
N ARG A 188 26.08 -13.40 -42.05
CA ARG A 188 24.84 -12.99 -41.35
C ARG A 188 24.73 -11.48 -41.13
N ALA A 189 23.53 -11.02 -40.76
CA ALA A 189 23.20 -9.63 -40.40
C ALA A 189 23.72 -8.56 -41.41
N PRO A 190 23.22 -8.53 -42.65
CA PRO A 190 23.68 -7.59 -43.67
C PRO A 190 23.06 -6.19 -43.55
N PHE A 191 23.88 -5.14 -43.53
CA PHE A 191 23.45 -3.73 -43.58
C PHE A 191 24.06 -2.99 -44.79
N ILE A 192 23.26 -2.22 -45.55
CA ILE A 192 23.60 -1.69 -46.89
C ILE A 192 23.83 -0.15 -46.93
N TYR A 193 24.92 0.31 -46.30
CA TYR A 193 25.50 1.67 -46.47
C TYR A 193 25.86 2.04 -47.93
N GLY A 194 24.90 2.50 -48.74
CA GLY A 194 25.18 3.24 -49.99
C GLY A 194 25.60 2.35 -51.15
N ASN A 195 26.90 2.05 -51.29
CA ASN A 195 27.41 1.04 -52.24
C ASN A 195 28.21 -0.06 -51.52
N ARG A 196 28.05 -0.15 -50.19
CA ARG A 196 28.72 -1.10 -49.33
C ARG A 196 27.67 -1.92 -48.61
N ILE A 197 27.93 -3.21 -48.45
CA ILE A 197 27.18 -4.08 -47.54
C ILE A 197 28.16 -4.51 -46.46
N VAL A 198 27.87 -4.25 -45.20
CA VAL A 198 28.60 -4.83 -44.05
C VAL A 198 27.83 -6.02 -43.52
N TYR A 199 28.54 -7.02 -43.00
CA TYR A 199 27.95 -8.26 -42.50
C TYR A 199 28.94 -8.95 -41.56
N GLU A 200 28.39 -9.78 -40.67
CA GLU A 200 29.16 -10.73 -39.87
C GLU A 200 29.59 -11.91 -40.74
N ALA A 201 30.80 -12.43 -40.53
CA ALA A 201 31.20 -13.71 -41.05
C ALA A 201 31.95 -14.55 -40.00
N GLU A 202 31.50 -15.78 -39.80
CA GLU A 202 32.27 -16.82 -39.08
C GLU A 202 33.56 -17.15 -39.85
N THR A 203 34.60 -17.62 -39.14
CA THR A 203 35.88 -18.06 -39.71
C THR A 203 36.08 -19.57 -39.62
N GLU A 204 37.08 -20.10 -40.32
CA GLU A 204 37.65 -21.44 -40.11
C GLU A 204 37.96 -21.80 -38.63
N THR A 205 38.05 -20.85 -37.70
CA THR A 205 38.28 -21.10 -36.26
C THR A 205 37.03 -21.00 -35.39
N GLY A 206 35.87 -20.65 -35.96
CA GLY A 206 34.62 -20.41 -35.23
C GLY A 206 34.51 -19.01 -34.60
N ASN A 207 35.43 -18.09 -34.90
CA ASN A 207 35.37 -16.70 -34.48
C ASN A 207 34.51 -15.89 -35.46
N TYR A 208 33.85 -14.83 -35.00
CA TYR A 208 33.11 -13.92 -35.87
C TYR A 208 33.93 -12.66 -36.15
N LEU A 209 33.90 -12.19 -37.40
CA LEU A 209 34.55 -10.94 -37.81
C LEU A 209 33.65 -10.13 -38.77
N ILE A 210 33.87 -8.81 -38.80
CA ILE A 210 33.11 -7.93 -39.70
C ILE A 210 33.75 -7.92 -41.09
N LYS A 211 32.93 -8.15 -42.11
CA LYS A 211 33.31 -7.99 -43.52
C LYS A 211 32.52 -6.86 -44.17
N MET A 212 33.08 -6.30 -45.25
CA MET A 212 32.42 -5.31 -46.08
C MET A 212 32.62 -5.63 -47.57
N TYR A 213 31.52 -5.71 -48.30
CA TYR A 213 31.49 -5.91 -49.75
C TYR A 213 31.19 -4.58 -50.46
N ASP A 214 32.07 -4.15 -51.37
CA ASP A 214 31.91 -2.95 -52.17
C ASP A 214 31.30 -3.26 -53.55
N LEU A 215 30.02 -2.91 -53.71
CA LEU A 215 29.23 -3.12 -54.91
C LEU A 215 29.74 -2.34 -56.13
N SER A 216 30.62 -1.34 -55.96
CA SER A 216 31.15 -0.54 -57.06
C SER A 216 32.29 -1.22 -57.82
N ASN A 217 32.93 -2.22 -57.21
CA ASN A 217 34.10 -2.92 -57.75
C ASN A 217 34.07 -4.44 -57.52
N SER A 218 33.06 -4.97 -56.83
CA SER A 218 32.92 -6.39 -56.47
C SER A 218 34.10 -6.92 -55.66
N THR A 219 34.53 -6.17 -54.64
CA THR A 219 35.58 -6.61 -53.71
C THR A 219 35.07 -6.73 -52.27
N GLU A 220 35.55 -7.76 -51.59
CA GLU A 220 35.31 -8.07 -50.18
C GLU A 220 36.54 -7.67 -49.35
N GLN A 221 36.34 -7.09 -48.18
CA GLN A 221 37.41 -6.73 -47.24
C GLN A 221 37.00 -6.97 -45.79
N THR A 222 37.91 -7.52 -44.98
CA THR A 222 37.74 -7.63 -43.52
C THR A 222 37.94 -6.26 -42.86
N ILE A 223 37.14 -5.98 -41.84
CA ILE A 223 37.14 -4.76 -41.03
C ILE A 223 37.55 -5.12 -39.60
N GLY A 224 38.32 -4.25 -38.94
CA GLY A 224 38.69 -4.44 -37.52
C GLY A 224 39.92 -5.33 -37.29
N LEU A 225 39.91 -6.02 -36.15
CA LEU A 225 40.87 -7.07 -35.76
C LEU A 225 40.20 -8.45 -35.86
N VAL A 226 40.95 -9.53 -35.62
CA VAL A 226 40.47 -10.92 -35.78
C VAL A 226 39.98 -11.48 -34.43
N ASP A 227 39.29 -10.63 -33.68
CA ASP A 227 38.69 -10.90 -32.37
C ASP A 227 37.17 -10.87 -32.53
N GLU A 228 36.41 -11.58 -31.68
CA GLU A 228 34.98 -11.83 -31.90
C GLU A 228 34.16 -10.53 -32.03
N ALA A 229 33.50 -10.36 -33.19
CA ALA A 229 32.82 -9.13 -33.56
C ALA A 229 31.44 -9.36 -34.20
N TYR A 230 30.44 -8.62 -33.72
CA TYR A 230 29.01 -8.81 -34.00
C TYR A 230 28.29 -7.48 -34.29
N TYR A 231 27.06 -7.57 -34.80
CA TYR A 231 26.10 -6.48 -35.00
C TYR A 231 26.68 -5.22 -35.70
N PRO A 232 27.13 -5.32 -36.96
CA PRO A 232 27.80 -4.22 -37.65
C PRO A 232 26.83 -3.21 -38.27
N ALA A 233 26.89 -1.93 -37.88
CA ALA A 233 26.17 -0.84 -38.56
C ALA A 233 27.10 0.07 -39.40
N ILE A 234 26.55 0.74 -40.42
CA ILE A 234 27.33 1.55 -41.37
C ILE A 234 26.62 2.86 -41.75
N TYR A 235 27.35 3.98 -41.64
CA TYR A 235 26.92 5.27 -42.20
C TYR A 235 28.10 6.03 -42.82
N GLY A 236 27.93 6.48 -44.06
CA GLY A 236 28.91 7.32 -44.75
C GLY A 236 30.24 6.61 -45.00
N ASP A 237 31.28 6.99 -44.25
CA ASP A 237 32.62 6.40 -44.23
C ASP A 237 32.95 5.69 -42.91
N LYS A 238 31.96 5.47 -42.05
CA LYS A 238 32.12 4.86 -40.72
C LYS A 238 31.37 3.53 -40.65
N ILE A 239 32.02 2.52 -40.07
CA ILE A 239 31.42 1.24 -39.68
C ILE A 239 31.59 1.11 -38.17
N VAL A 240 30.57 0.65 -37.45
CA VAL A 240 30.62 0.32 -36.02
C VAL A 240 30.24 -1.13 -35.78
N TRP A 241 30.71 -1.74 -34.69
CA TRP A 241 30.38 -3.11 -34.27
C TRP A 241 30.59 -3.31 -32.77
N GLU A 242 29.99 -4.36 -32.25
CA GLU A 242 30.21 -4.90 -30.90
C GLU A 242 31.40 -5.88 -30.93
N ASN A 243 32.33 -5.81 -29.96
CA ASN A 243 33.56 -6.59 -29.95
C ASN A 243 33.82 -7.25 -28.59
N ILE A 244 34.00 -8.58 -28.52
CA ILE A 244 34.29 -9.33 -27.29
C ILE A 244 35.81 -9.59 -27.16
N PRO A 245 36.55 -8.92 -26.23
CA PRO A 245 38.00 -9.01 -26.16
C PRO A 245 38.49 -10.25 -25.37
N GLY A 246 38.49 -11.42 -26.01
CA GLY A 246 39.00 -12.65 -25.39
C GLY A 246 39.08 -13.87 -26.31
N GLY A 247 38.05 -14.09 -27.14
CA GLY A 247 38.03 -15.15 -28.14
C GLY A 247 37.72 -16.56 -27.60
N THR A 248 37.10 -16.68 -26.42
CA THR A 248 36.57 -17.96 -25.90
C THR A 248 35.37 -17.73 -24.97
N PRO A 249 34.10 -17.82 -25.43
CA PRO A 249 32.92 -17.62 -24.59
C PRO A 249 32.76 -18.78 -23.60
N LEU A 250 33.22 -18.60 -22.36
CA LEU A 250 33.25 -19.67 -21.34
C LEU A 250 32.83 -19.25 -19.92
N THR A 251 32.70 -17.94 -19.64
CA THR A 251 32.10 -17.42 -18.40
C THR A 251 31.35 -16.12 -18.72
N GLY A 252 30.09 -16.00 -18.29
CA GLY A 252 29.21 -14.86 -18.61
C GLY A 252 29.54 -13.55 -17.89
N ASP A 253 30.83 -13.22 -17.74
CA ASP A 253 31.39 -12.03 -17.09
C ASP A 253 32.37 -11.29 -18.04
N GLU A 254 32.26 -11.51 -19.35
CA GLU A 254 33.16 -10.94 -20.37
C GLU A 254 32.70 -9.53 -20.78
N ASN A 255 33.61 -8.56 -20.92
CA ASN A 255 33.26 -7.20 -21.37
C ASN A 255 33.00 -7.20 -22.87
N HIS A 256 32.02 -6.43 -23.34
CA HIS A 256 31.81 -6.18 -24.76
C HIS A 256 32.14 -4.70 -25.03
N ASP A 257 32.79 -4.37 -26.14
CA ASP A 257 33.28 -3.02 -26.46
C ASP A 257 32.82 -2.52 -27.83
N ILE A 258 32.13 -1.38 -27.88
CA ILE A 258 31.76 -0.76 -29.16
C ILE A 258 33.00 -0.17 -29.85
N HIS A 259 33.24 -0.62 -31.07
CA HIS A 259 34.35 -0.19 -31.92
C HIS A 259 33.84 0.50 -33.19
N MET A 260 34.68 1.37 -33.76
CA MET A 260 34.46 2.04 -35.04
C MET A 260 35.67 1.87 -35.96
N TYR A 261 35.42 1.67 -37.25
CA TYR A 261 36.41 1.79 -38.33
C TYR A 261 36.04 2.94 -39.25
N ASN A 262 36.97 3.88 -39.44
CA ASN A 262 36.82 4.95 -40.42
C ASN A 262 37.54 4.60 -41.73
N LEU A 263 36.79 4.56 -42.82
CA LEU A 263 37.23 4.18 -44.17
C LEU A 263 38.02 5.29 -44.89
N SER A 264 37.97 6.53 -44.41
CA SER A 264 38.76 7.65 -44.94
C SER A 264 40.17 7.71 -44.34
N THR A 265 40.34 7.27 -43.08
CA THR A 265 41.62 7.26 -42.35
C THR A 265 42.23 5.87 -42.20
N PHE A 266 41.48 4.80 -42.46
CA PHE A 266 41.84 3.39 -42.23
C PHE A 266 42.18 3.07 -40.76
N THR A 267 41.51 3.74 -39.81
CA THR A 267 41.76 3.60 -38.36
C THR A 267 40.60 2.92 -37.65
N VAL A 268 40.92 1.89 -36.86
CA VAL A 268 40.04 1.37 -35.80
C VAL A 268 40.11 2.31 -34.59
N THR A 269 39.01 2.48 -33.85
CA THR A 269 38.92 3.26 -32.62
C THR A 269 37.86 2.63 -31.72
N ARG A 270 38.22 2.24 -30.49
CA ARG A 270 37.26 1.89 -29.44
C ARG A 270 36.51 3.16 -29.03
N ILE A 271 35.18 3.12 -29.03
CA ILE A 271 34.31 4.27 -28.72
C ILE A 271 34.03 4.36 -27.23
N THR A 272 33.66 3.22 -26.64
CA THR A 272 33.39 3.11 -25.21
C THR A 272 34.68 3.09 -24.39
N THR A 273 34.60 3.53 -23.14
CA THR A 273 35.78 3.66 -22.25
C THR A 273 35.64 2.89 -20.94
N ASN A 274 34.59 2.08 -20.82
CA ASN A 274 34.13 1.43 -19.60
C ASN A 274 34.10 -0.11 -19.77
N ASN A 275 33.96 -0.83 -18.66
CA ASN A 275 33.97 -2.29 -18.61
C ASN A 275 32.59 -2.79 -18.18
N SER A 276 31.71 -3.00 -19.17
CA SER A 276 30.33 -3.48 -19.05
C SER A 276 29.98 -4.36 -20.26
N LEU A 277 28.77 -4.93 -20.28
CA LEU A 277 28.18 -5.42 -21.53
C LEU A 277 27.69 -4.21 -22.34
N GLN A 278 28.08 -4.12 -23.60
CA GLN A 278 27.73 -3.05 -24.52
C GLN A 278 27.37 -3.66 -25.88
N GLY A 279 26.21 -3.32 -26.44
CA GLY A 279 25.72 -3.93 -27.69
C GLY A 279 24.81 -3.04 -28.55
N ASP A 280 24.13 -3.66 -29.51
CA ASP A 280 23.20 -3.02 -30.47
C ASP A 280 23.66 -1.67 -31.06
N PRO A 281 24.88 -1.55 -31.63
CA PRO A 281 25.42 -0.25 -32.02
C PRO A 281 24.86 0.26 -33.35
N ALA A 282 24.14 1.39 -33.33
CA ALA A 282 23.66 2.09 -34.53
C ALA A 282 24.36 3.45 -34.75
N ILE A 283 24.32 3.97 -35.99
CA ILE A 283 25.11 5.14 -36.38
C ILE A 283 24.40 6.02 -37.42
N TYR A 284 24.38 7.34 -37.18
CA TYR A 284 23.94 8.34 -38.16
C TYR A 284 24.83 9.59 -38.11
N GLY A 285 25.35 10.01 -39.26
CA GLY A 285 26.18 11.21 -39.37
C GLY A 285 27.50 11.09 -38.62
N ASP A 286 27.60 11.81 -37.49
CA ASP A 286 28.71 11.79 -36.54
C ASP A 286 28.27 11.30 -35.14
N ARG A 287 27.07 10.72 -35.01
CA ARG A 287 26.54 10.14 -33.76
C ARG A 287 26.51 8.61 -33.84
N ILE A 288 26.99 7.96 -32.78
CA ILE A 288 26.88 6.52 -32.55
C ILE A 288 26.00 6.33 -31.31
N VAL A 289 25.08 5.36 -31.32
CA VAL A 289 24.28 4.94 -30.17
C VAL A 289 24.49 3.46 -29.90
N TRP A 290 24.35 3.02 -28.65
CA TRP A 290 24.47 1.62 -28.22
C TRP A 290 23.75 1.38 -26.90
N THR A 291 23.55 0.11 -26.55
CA THR A 291 22.99 -0.35 -25.27
C THR A 291 24.13 -0.64 -24.29
N ASP A 292 24.04 -0.23 -23.02
CA ASP A 292 25.16 -0.28 -22.08
C ASP A 292 24.73 -0.69 -20.66
N ALA A 293 25.23 -1.83 -20.20
CA ALA A 293 24.92 -2.41 -18.89
C ALA A 293 25.64 -1.75 -17.70
N ARG A 294 26.38 -0.66 -17.90
CA ARG A 294 27.22 -0.07 -16.82
C ARG A 294 26.43 0.45 -15.61
N ASN A 295 25.12 0.69 -15.77
CA ASN A 295 24.22 1.06 -14.66
C ASN A 295 23.11 0.02 -14.42
N ALA A 296 23.19 -1.17 -15.04
CA ALA A 296 22.18 -2.23 -14.92
C ALA A 296 21.87 -2.53 -13.45
N VAL A 297 20.64 -2.21 -13.02
CA VAL A 297 20.30 -2.29 -11.58
C VAL A 297 19.71 -3.65 -11.17
N SER A 298 19.35 -4.55 -12.10
CA SER A 298 18.78 -5.86 -11.76
C SER A 298 19.03 -6.93 -12.84
N TYR A 299 18.33 -8.08 -12.78
CA TYR A 299 18.33 -9.07 -13.87
C TYR A 299 17.37 -8.71 -15.02
N ASP A 300 16.37 -7.87 -14.73
CA ASP A 300 15.37 -7.42 -15.71
C ASP A 300 15.69 -5.99 -16.22
N ASP A 301 16.65 -5.31 -15.59
CA ASP A 301 17.20 -4.01 -15.98
C ASP A 301 18.67 -4.21 -16.35
N LEU A 302 18.91 -4.49 -17.63
CA LEU A 302 20.19 -4.96 -18.17
C LEU A 302 21.00 -3.89 -18.91
N SER A 303 20.38 -2.79 -19.35
CA SER A 303 21.05 -1.82 -20.24
C SER A 303 20.31 -0.48 -20.37
N ASP A 304 21.08 0.61 -20.42
CA ASP A 304 20.64 1.95 -20.85
C ASP A 304 20.99 2.21 -22.32
N ILE A 305 20.32 3.19 -22.95
CA ILE A 305 20.79 3.79 -24.21
C ILE A 305 21.84 4.88 -23.97
N TYR A 306 22.99 4.72 -24.60
CA TYR A 306 24.08 5.70 -24.65
C TYR A 306 24.30 6.25 -26.06
N MET A 307 24.91 7.44 -26.15
CA MET A 307 25.31 8.09 -27.40
C MET A 307 26.73 8.66 -27.30
N TYR A 308 27.51 8.56 -28.38
CA TYR A 308 28.77 9.26 -28.58
C TYR A 308 28.68 10.19 -29.78
N ASP A 309 28.89 11.49 -29.55
CA ASP A 309 29.03 12.49 -30.60
C ASP A 309 30.51 12.64 -30.98
N LEU A 310 30.88 12.11 -32.15
CA LEU A 310 32.23 12.17 -32.71
C LEU A 310 32.68 13.62 -33.01
N SER A 311 31.75 14.55 -33.23
CA SER A 311 32.06 15.95 -33.55
C SER A 311 32.47 16.78 -32.33
N THR A 312 31.97 16.42 -31.13
CA THR A 312 32.37 17.03 -29.85
C THR A 312 33.26 16.13 -28.99
N SER A 313 33.40 14.84 -29.35
CA SER A 313 34.04 13.79 -28.55
C SER A 313 33.38 13.57 -27.18
N THR A 314 32.05 13.68 -27.14
CA THR A 314 31.24 13.61 -25.91
C THR A 314 30.41 12.33 -25.86
N GLU A 315 30.57 11.55 -24.78
CA GLU A 315 29.65 10.48 -24.41
C GLU A 315 28.49 11.07 -23.58
N THR A 316 27.26 10.67 -23.89
CA THR A 316 26.02 11.10 -23.23
C THR A 316 25.15 9.87 -22.97
N ARG A 317 24.74 9.64 -21.72
CA ARG A 317 23.64 8.71 -21.40
C ARG A 317 22.35 9.36 -21.88
N ILE A 318 21.64 8.75 -22.83
CA ILE A 318 20.40 9.29 -23.41
C ILE A 318 19.25 9.09 -22.44
N THR A 319 19.21 7.90 -21.84
CA THR A 319 18.15 7.47 -20.95
C THR A 319 18.64 7.48 -19.52
N THR A 320 18.17 8.46 -18.77
CA THR A 320 18.44 8.50 -17.33
C THR A 320 17.49 7.52 -16.67
N ALA A 321 17.98 6.42 -16.10
CA ALA A 321 17.22 5.75 -15.05
C ALA A 321 16.85 6.81 -14.00
N LYS A 322 15.65 6.69 -13.41
CA LYS A 322 15.27 7.55 -12.29
C LYS A 322 16.39 7.50 -11.24
N GLU A 323 16.96 8.65 -10.89
CA GLU A 323 17.78 8.73 -9.68
C GLU A 323 16.90 8.24 -8.53
N GLU A 324 17.35 7.20 -7.81
CA GLU A 324 16.61 6.63 -6.69
C GLU A 324 16.38 7.74 -5.66
N GLN A 325 15.13 8.22 -5.54
CA GLN A 325 14.82 9.33 -4.64
C GLN A 325 15.05 8.87 -3.20
N MET A 326 16.18 9.25 -2.62
CA MET A 326 16.47 8.99 -1.21
C MET A 326 15.43 9.75 -0.37
N ALA A 327 14.75 9.04 0.53
CA ALA A 327 13.89 9.68 1.50
C ALA A 327 14.71 10.62 2.39
N GLN A 328 14.19 11.80 2.69
CA GLN A 328 14.83 12.70 3.65
C GLN A 328 14.59 12.19 5.07
N GLY A 329 15.65 12.14 5.88
CA GLY A 329 15.57 11.65 7.26
C GLY A 329 16.93 11.41 7.89
N THR A 330 17.00 10.51 8.85
CA THR A 330 18.23 10.11 9.54
C THR A 330 18.22 8.62 9.83
N GLU A 331 19.23 7.91 9.30
CA GLU A 331 19.47 6.50 9.57
C GLU A 331 20.31 6.33 10.84
N THR A 332 19.94 5.38 11.71
CA THR A 332 20.54 5.13 13.03
C THR A 332 20.58 3.63 13.32
N GLN A 333 21.76 3.13 13.66
CA GLN A 333 21.95 1.78 14.19
C GLN A 333 21.49 1.74 15.66
N ILE A 334 20.58 0.82 16.00
CA ILE A 334 19.98 0.69 17.35
C ILE A 334 20.78 -0.28 18.23
N THR A 335 21.22 -1.40 17.67
CA THR A 335 22.00 -2.42 18.37
C THR A 335 23.48 -2.35 17.98
N THR A 336 24.38 -2.69 18.89
CA THR A 336 25.83 -2.74 18.62
C THR A 336 26.49 -3.90 19.37
N ASN A 337 25.82 -5.06 19.42
CA ASN A 337 26.18 -6.19 20.28
C ASN A 337 26.79 -7.35 19.46
N GLU A 338 27.59 -8.21 20.10
CA GLU A 338 28.31 -9.29 19.37
C GLU A 338 27.41 -10.48 18.93
N GLY A 339 26.14 -10.51 19.33
CA GLY A 339 25.16 -11.47 18.82
C GLY A 339 24.51 -11.01 17.51
N GLU A 340 23.71 -11.87 16.89
CA GLU A 340 22.78 -11.47 15.82
C GLU A 340 21.47 -10.93 16.43
N GLN A 341 20.87 -9.93 15.79
CA GLN A 341 19.53 -9.42 16.09
C GLN A 341 18.67 -9.46 14.83
N GLU A 342 17.46 -9.99 14.93
CA GLU A 342 16.54 -10.17 13.80
C GLU A 342 15.08 -9.92 14.18
N ARG A 343 14.22 -9.72 13.17
CA ARG A 343 12.75 -9.58 13.33
C ARG A 343 12.34 -8.43 14.27
N PRO A 344 12.64 -7.17 13.94
CA PRO A 344 12.16 -6.04 14.71
C PRO A 344 10.65 -5.81 14.53
N ALA A 345 10.00 -5.28 15.56
CA ALA A 345 8.67 -4.68 15.50
C ALA A 345 8.65 -3.39 16.33
N ILE A 346 7.82 -2.42 15.95
CA ILE A 346 7.80 -1.08 16.55
C ILE A 346 6.37 -0.62 16.90
N TYR A 347 6.20 0.00 18.06
CA TYR A 347 4.99 0.71 18.45
C TYR A 347 5.35 1.93 19.32
N GLY A 348 5.01 3.13 18.87
CA GLY A 348 5.38 4.38 19.55
C GLY A 348 6.90 4.52 19.70
N ASP A 349 7.36 4.83 20.91
CA ASP A 349 8.79 4.95 21.23
C ASP A 349 9.47 3.60 21.57
N ARG A 350 8.88 2.45 21.23
CA ARG A 350 9.42 1.13 21.59
C ARG A 350 9.66 0.25 20.37
N ILE A 351 10.89 -0.26 20.25
CA ILE A 351 11.28 -1.31 19.30
C ILE A 351 11.51 -2.60 20.08
N VAL A 352 11.05 -3.74 19.56
CA VAL A 352 11.32 -5.09 20.10
C VAL A 352 11.90 -6.00 19.03
N TRP A 353 12.80 -6.92 19.37
CA TRP A 353 13.44 -7.84 18.41
C TRP A 353 13.80 -9.19 19.03
N THR A 354 14.17 -10.16 18.17
CA THR A 354 14.75 -11.45 18.57
C THR A 354 16.27 -11.30 18.65
N ASP A 355 16.87 -11.61 19.81
CA ASP A 355 18.28 -11.34 20.12
C ASP A 355 19.04 -12.62 20.47
N TRP A 356 20.10 -12.91 19.72
CA TRP A 356 20.88 -14.14 19.87
C TRP A 356 22.14 -13.98 20.72
N ARG A 357 22.37 -12.82 21.39
CA ARG A 357 23.60 -12.57 22.17
C ARG A 357 23.84 -13.53 23.35
N ASN A 358 22.78 -14.20 23.81
CA ASN A 358 22.86 -15.21 24.88
C ASN A 358 22.82 -16.66 24.35
N GLY A 359 22.77 -16.86 23.02
CA GLY A 359 22.44 -18.14 22.38
C GLY A 359 23.23 -18.43 21.10
N ASN A 360 22.60 -19.16 20.17
CA ASN A 360 23.10 -19.37 18.81
C ASN A 360 21.92 -19.50 17.83
N ARG A 361 21.82 -18.56 16.89
CA ARG A 361 20.80 -18.54 15.82
C ARG A 361 20.85 -19.78 14.94
N HIS A 362 22.05 -20.24 14.58
CA HIS A 362 22.23 -21.39 13.68
C HIS A 362 21.77 -22.72 14.30
N ASP A 363 21.86 -22.87 15.63
CA ASP A 363 21.32 -24.02 16.35
C ASP A 363 19.86 -23.79 16.84
N PHE A 364 19.32 -22.58 16.63
CA PHE A 364 18.05 -22.09 17.18
C PHE A 364 17.95 -22.20 18.72
N LEU A 365 19.07 -21.96 19.42
CA LEU A 365 19.18 -22.10 20.88
C LEU A 365 19.22 -20.73 21.58
N ASN A 366 18.36 -20.55 22.59
CA ASN A 366 18.39 -19.44 23.54
C ASN A 366 18.43 -18.03 22.89
N GLY A 367 17.57 -17.81 21.88
CA GLY A 367 17.23 -16.47 21.43
C GLY A 367 16.28 -15.80 22.44
N ASP A 368 16.54 -14.54 22.77
CA ASP A 368 15.77 -13.74 23.73
C ASP A 368 14.88 -12.70 23.04
N ILE A 369 13.87 -12.20 23.74
CA ILE A 369 13.17 -10.97 23.33
C ILE A 369 13.77 -9.79 24.08
N TYR A 370 14.24 -8.80 23.32
CA TYR A 370 14.75 -7.52 23.82
C TYR A 370 13.84 -6.36 23.37
N MET A 371 13.92 -5.25 24.10
CA MET A 371 13.25 -4.00 23.81
C MET A 371 14.23 -2.82 23.91
N TYR A 372 14.09 -1.84 23.02
CA TYR A 372 14.70 -0.51 23.12
C TYR A 372 13.59 0.53 23.27
N ASP A 373 13.63 1.27 24.38
CA ASP A 373 12.80 2.45 24.57
C ASP A 373 13.59 3.68 24.07
N ILE A 374 13.13 4.25 22.95
CA ILE A 374 13.75 5.38 22.25
C ILE A 374 13.72 6.63 23.13
N SER A 375 12.60 6.88 23.83
CA SER A 375 12.38 8.07 24.65
C SER A 375 13.36 8.19 25.83
N THR A 376 13.80 7.06 26.34
CA THR A 376 14.77 6.93 27.45
C THR A 376 16.14 6.41 27.00
N SER A 377 16.30 6.12 25.71
CA SER A 377 17.47 5.46 25.10
C SER A 377 17.92 4.18 25.83
N THR A 378 16.97 3.40 26.34
CA THR A 378 17.22 2.28 27.26
C THR A 378 16.92 0.93 26.62
N GLU A 379 17.94 0.06 26.56
CA GLU A 379 17.79 -1.34 26.19
C GLU A 379 17.37 -2.19 27.42
N THR A 380 16.42 -3.11 27.24
CA THR A 380 15.91 -4.01 28.30
C THR A 380 15.63 -5.40 27.72
N ARG A 381 16.15 -6.45 28.38
CA ARG A 381 15.78 -7.85 28.11
C ARG A 381 14.41 -8.14 28.72
N ILE A 382 13.45 -8.62 27.92
CA ILE A 382 12.06 -8.86 28.34
C ILE A 382 11.89 -10.28 28.88
N THR A 383 12.43 -11.27 28.19
CA THR A 383 12.35 -12.68 28.58
C THR A 383 13.48 -13.09 29.52
N SER A 384 13.23 -14.05 30.42
CA SER A 384 14.27 -14.57 31.33
C SER A 384 14.34 -16.10 31.39
N ASN A 385 13.83 -16.77 30.36
CA ASN A 385 13.86 -18.22 30.23
C ASN A 385 15.05 -18.64 29.36
N GLU A 386 15.65 -19.80 29.62
CA GLU A 386 16.75 -20.37 28.84
C GLU A 386 16.26 -21.16 27.60
N SER A 387 14.97 -21.03 27.26
CA SER A 387 14.39 -21.49 25.99
C SER A 387 14.78 -20.56 24.84
N SER A 388 14.53 -20.99 23.60
CA SER A 388 14.46 -20.04 22.49
C SER A 388 13.13 -19.30 22.52
N GLN A 389 13.14 -17.99 22.25
CA GLN A 389 11.99 -17.14 22.01
C GLN A 389 12.22 -16.38 20.69
N SER A 390 11.17 -16.13 19.90
CA SER A 390 11.32 -15.44 18.60
C SER A 390 10.03 -14.79 18.12
N ARG A 391 10.15 -13.97 17.06
CA ARG A 391 9.03 -13.32 16.35
C ARG A 391 8.18 -12.47 17.32
N PRO A 392 8.78 -11.42 17.93
CA PRO A 392 8.02 -10.52 18.78
C PRO A 392 7.07 -9.64 17.95
N ALA A 393 5.93 -9.30 18.54
CA ALA A 393 5.07 -8.20 18.09
C ALA A 393 4.66 -7.36 19.32
N ILE A 394 4.36 -6.07 19.10
CA ILE A 394 4.09 -5.11 20.18
C ILE A 394 2.87 -4.24 19.84
N TYR A 395 2.01 -4.02 20.85
CA TYR A 395 0.93 -3.03 20.78
C TYR A 395 0.72 -2.43 22.18
N GLY A 396 0.83 -1.10 22.28
CA GLY A 396 0.74 -0.40 23.57
C GLY A 396 1.79 -0.89 24.57
N ASP A 397 1.34 -1.30 25.76
CA ASP A 397 2.18 -1.85 26.83
C ASP A 397 2.35 -3.39 26.77
N ARG A 398 1.97 -4.04 25.66
CA ARG A 398 1.99 -5.51 25.53
C ARG A 398 2.93 -5.97 24.43
N ILE A 399 3.80 -6.92 24.76
CA ILE A 399 4.72 -7.60 23.84
C ILE A 399 4.31 -9.07 23.78
N VAL A 400 4.20 -9.66 22.59
CA VAL A 400 3.88 -11.09 22.39
C VAL A 400 4.97 -11.78 21.56
N TRP A 401 5.24 -13.07 21.79
CA TRP A 401 6.24 -13.85 21.04
C TRP A 401 5.89 -15.34 20.98
N ALA A 402 6.55 -16.08 20.09
CA ALA A 402 6.53 -17.54 20.07
C ALA A 402 7.67 -18.09 20.94
N ASP A 403 7.35 -18.92 21.94
CA ASP A 403 8.29 -19.44 22.94
C ASP A 403 8.42 -20.96 22.87
N TYR A 404 9.65 -21.46 22.80
CA TYR A 404 9.98 -22.87 22.61
C TYR A 404 10.28 -23.61 23.92
N ARG A 405 9.94 -23.03 25.09
CA ARG A 405 10.16 -23.67 26.42
C ARG A 405 9.46 -25.00 26.63
N ASN A 406 8.50 -25.35 25.77
CA ASN A 406 7.76 -26.60 25.81
C ASN A 406 8.32 -27.67 24.83
N ASP A 407 9.37 -27.37 24.06
CA ASP A 407 10.04 -28.35 23.20
C ASP A 407 10.80 -29.39 24.04
N ASN A 408 10.53 -30.66 23.78
CA ASN A 408 11.12 -31.82 24.44
C ASN A 408 12.17 -32.54 23.55
N GLY A 409 12.73 -31.85 22.56
CA GLY A 409 13.60 -32.41 21.53
C GLY A 409 12.83 -32.96 20.32
N SER A 410 11.66 -32.38 20.03
CA SER A 410 10.77 -32.73 18.93
C SER A 410 10.59 -31.50 18.03
N TYR A 411 11.62 -31.24 17.22
CA TYR A 411 11.76 -30.14 16.25
C TYR A 411 10.66 -29.08 16.24
N MET A 412 10.86 -28.04 17.06
CA MET A 412 10.00 -26.87 17.17
C MET A 412 8.61 -27.22 17.69
N ILE A 413 8.44 -27.00 18.99
CA ILE A 413 7.16 -26.94 19.69
C ILE A 413 7.12 -25.58 20.38
N SER A 414 6.24 -24.68 19.95
CA SER A 414 6.05 -23.37 20.59
C SER A 414 4.62 -23.07 21.01
N ASP A 415 4.53 -22.23 22.04
CA ASP A 415 3.30 -21.55 22.46
C ASP A 415 3.48 -20.04 22.40
N ILE A 416 2.39 -19.30 22.23
CA ILE A 416 2.42 -17.83 22.32
C ILE A 416 2.46 -17.42 23.79
N TYR A 417 3.37 -16.50 24.11
CA TYR A 417 3.48 -15.83 25.40
C TYR A 417 3.31 -14.31 25.22
N MET A 418 2.93 -13.65 26.30
CA MET A 418 2.78 -12.19 26.40
C MET A 418 3.52 -11.66 27.63
N TYR A 419 4.18 -10.51 27.50
CA TYR A 419 4.62 -9.67 28.62
C TYR A 419 3.80 -8.38 28.61
N ASP A 420 3.17 -8.08 29.74
CA ASP A 420 2.49 -6.81 29.98
C ASP A 420 3.44 -5.90 30.78
N LEU A 421 3.94 -4.83 30.13
CA LEU A 421 4.95 -3.92 30.68
C LEU A 421 4.44 -3.18 31.92
N PHE A 422 3.17 -2.77 31.92
CA PHE A 422 2.53 -2.03 33.00
C PHE A 422 2.45 -2.85 34.31
N SER A 423 2.04 -4.11 34.21
CA SER A 423 1.97 -5.04 35.34
C SER A 423 3.24 -5.88 35.55
N SER A 424 4.24 -5.71 34.69
CA SER A 424 5.50 -6.48 34.67
C SER A 424 5.28 -8.01 34.69
N THR A 425 4.23 -8.50 34.03
CA THR A 425 3.74 -9.88 34.15
C THR A 425 3.85 -10.65 32.83
N GLU A 426 4.53 -11.81 32.88
CA GLU A 426 4.53 -12.79 31.80
C GLU A 426 3.29 -13.72 31.90
N THR A 427 2.61 -13.96 30.78
CA THR A 427 1.42 -14.82 30.67
C THR A 427 1.52 -15.74 29.46
N GLN A 428 1.21 -17.02 29.63
CA GLN A 428 1.04 -17.97 28.53
C GLN A 428 -0.34 -17.78 27.87
N ILE A 429 -0.38 -17.62 26.54
CA ILE A 429 -1.60 -17.33 25.77
C ILE A 429 -2.16 -18.60 25.10
N SER A 430 -1.30 -19.40 24.45
CA SER A 430 -1.70 -20.70 23.88
C SER A 430 -1.16 -21.87 24.72
N THR A 431 -1.80 -23.03 24.60
CA THR A 431 -1.30 -24.30 25.19
C THR A 431 -1.38 -25.46 24.17
N SER A 432 -1.12 -25.16 22.90
CA SER A 432 -1.19 -26.12 21.78
C SER A 432 0.16 -26.77 21.50
N GLY A 433 1.28 -26.14 21.90
CA GLY A 433 2.63 -26.55 21.52
C GLY A 433 2.87 -26.52 20.01
N SER A 434 2.05 -25.78 19.26
CA SER A 434 2.03 -25.74 17.81
C SER A 434 1.68 -24.34 17.27
N ALA A 435 1.88 -23.29 18.08
CA ALA A 435 1.49 -21.90 17.80
C ALA A 435 2.68 -21.00 17.43
N TYR A 436 2.55 -20.25 16.33
CA TYR A 436 3.66 -19.53 15.67
C TYR A 436 3.24 -18.15 15.16
N SER A 437 4.24 -17.26 15.05
CA SER A 437 4.14 -15.96 14.37
C SER A 437 2.96 -15.11 14.85
N PRO A 438 2.97 -14.66 16.12
CA PRO A 438 1.87 -13.88 16.68
C PRO A 438 1.83 -12.45 16.14
N ALA A 439 0.63 -11.89 16.04
CA ALA A 439 0.37 -10.46 15.87
C ALA A 439 -0.65 -9.99 16.92
N ILE A 440 -0.64 -8.70 17.26
CA ILE A 440 -1.46 -8.13 18.35
C ILE A 440 -2.04 -6.77 17.95
N TYR A 441 -3.33 -6.56 18.24
CA TYR A 441 -3.98 -5.25 18.15
C TYR A 441 -5.02 -5.13 19.27
N GLY A 442 -4.92 -4.08 20.08
CA GLY A 442 -5.81 -3.88 21.23
C GLY A 442 -5.77 -5.06 22.20
N ASP A 443 -6.96 -5.59 22.54
CA ASP A 443 -7.14 -6.76 23.40
C ASP A 443 -7.08 -8.11 22.64
N ARG A 444 -6.62 -8.15 21.38
CA ARG A 444 -6.63 -9.37 20.54
C ARG A 444 -5.24 -9.77 20.11
N ILE A 445 -4.92 -11.05 20.30
CA ILE A 445 -3.69 -11.70 19.84
C ILE A 445 -4.09 -12.76 18.82
N VAL A 446 -3.48 -12.78 17.63
CA VAL A 446 -3.69 -13.79 16.58
C VAL A 446 -2.39 -14.53 16.27
N TRP A 447 -2.47 -15.78 15.84
CA TRP A 447 -1.32 -16.60 15.44
C TRP A 447 -1.73 -17.70 14.47
N MET A 448 -0.75 -18.31 13.78
CA MET A 448 -0.97 -19.53 12.97
C MET A 448 -0.62 -20.76 13.80
N ASP A 449 -1.42 -21.82 13.69
CA ASP A 449 -1.36 -22.98 14.58
C ASP A 449 -1.61 -24.29 13.82
N TYR A 450 -0.72 -25.29 13.96
CA TYR A 450 -0.85 -26.58 13.29
C TYR A 450 -1.44 -27.70 14.17
N ARG A 451 -2.13 -27.39 15.28
CA ARG A 451 -2.78 -28.41 16.15
C ARG A 451 -3.76 -29.36 15.44
N ASN A 452 -4.25 -28.99 14.25
CA ASN A 452 -5.16 -29.78 13.42
C ASN A 452 -4.44 -30.64 12.36
N ASP A 453 -3.12 -30.51 12.24
CA ASP A 453 -2.30 -31.23 11.26
C ASP A 453 -2.20 -32.74 11.58
N ASN A 454 -2.12 -33.57 10.53
CA ASN A 454 -2.15 -35.03 10.64
C ASN A 454 -0.76 -35.70 10.61
N GLY A 455 0.31 -34.95 10.92
CA GLY A 455 1.71 -35.41 10.92
C GLY A 455 2.53 -34.97 9.70
N SER A 456 2.05 -33.97 8.98
CA SER A 456 2.69 -33.31 7.83
C SER A 456 3.43 -32.02 8.20
N TYR A 457 3.12 -31.39 9.33
CA TYR A 457 3.69 -30.12 9.83
C TYR A 457 3.50 -28.91 8.88
N THR A 458 2.53 -29.01 7.97
CA THR A 458 2.24 -28.00 6.94
C THR A 458 0.80 -27.49 6.97
N ASN A 459 -0.13 -28.13 7.70
CA ASN A 459 -1.50 -27.64 7.76
C ASN A 459 -1.70 -26.66 8.93
N TYR A 460 -1.76 -25.37 8.63
CA TYR A 460 -1.95 -24.29 9.60
C TYR A 460 -3.37 -23.72 9.52
N ASP A 461 -3.95 -23.43 10.69
CA ASP A 461 -5.15 -22.61 10.84
C ASP A 461 -4.83 -21.36 11.68
N ILE A 462 -5.54 -20.25 11.43
CA ILE A 462 -5.43 -19.03 12.25
C ILE A 462 -6.27 -19.17 13.51
N TYR A 463 -5.69 -18.84 14.66
CA TYR A 463 -6.36 -18.73 15.95
C TYR A 463 -6.25 -17.32 16.51
N MET A 464 -7.19 -16.96 17.39
CA MET A 464 -7.24 -15.71 18.12
C MET A 464 -7.47 -15.96 19.61
N TYR A 465 -6.76 -15.24 20.47
CA TYR A 465 -7.11 -15.06 21.88
C TYR A 465 -7.63 -13.63 22.10
N ASP A 466 -8.81 -13.53 22.69
CA ASP A 466 -9.39 -12.28 23.17
C ASP A 466 -9.07 -12.13 24.66
N LEU A 467 -8.22 -11.16 25.00
CA LEU A 467 -7.79 -10.84 26.37
C LEU A 467 -8.96 -10.30 27.22
N SER A 468 -9.96 -9.67 26.61
CA SER A 468 -11.12 -9.13 27.33
C SER A 468 -12.08 -10.26 27.77
N THR A 469 -12.36 -11.23 26.90
CA THR A 469 -13.25 -12.37 27.22
C THR A 469 -12.53 -13.63 27.68
N HIS A 470 -11.20 -13.64 27.68
CA HIS A 470 -10.32 -14.76 28.03
C HIS A 470 -10.61 -16.02 27.17
N LYS A 471 -10.86 -15.81 25.88
CA LYS A 471 -11.39 -16.83 24.96
C LYS A 471 -10.48 -17.05 23.76
N GLU A 472 -9.97 -18.27 23.63
CA GLU A 472 -9.40 -18.78 22.38
C GLU A 472 -10.52 -19.08 21.36
N THR A 473 -10.28 -18.75 20.08
CA THR A 473 -11.20 -18.98 18.96
C THR A 473 -10.42 -19.34 17.71
N GLN A 474 -10.82 -20.41 17.02
CA GLN A 474 -10.33 -20.71 15.67
C GLN A 474 -11.01 -19.77 14.66
N ILE A 475 -10.22 -19.15 13.78
CA ILE A 475 -10.65 -18.14 12.80
C ILE A 475 -10.78 -18.74 11.40
N SER A 476 -9.75 -19.42 10.90
CA SER A 476 -9.80 -20.17 9.64
C SER A 476 -10.02 -21.66 9.89
N THR A 477 -10.58 -22.36 8.90
CA THR A 477 -10.69 -23.84 8.91
C THR A 477 -10.24 -24.45 7.58
N SER A 478 -9.24 -23.82 6.93
CA SER A 478 -8.68 -24.27 5.65
C SER A 478 -7.58 -25.31 5.83
N GLY A 479 -6.89 -25.32 6.97
CA GLY A 479 -5.64 -26.06 7.13
C GLY A 479 -4.54 -25.58 6.19
N SER A 480 -4.61 -24.35 5.68
CA SER A 480 -3.67 -23.78 4.71
C SER A 480 -3.49 -22.27 4.88
N ALA A 481 -3.64 -21.75 6.10
CA ALA A 481 -3.64 -20.32 6.41
C ALA A 481 -2.38 -19.89 7.19
N TYR A 482 -1.68 -18.86 6.70
CA TYR A 482 -0.33 -18.52 7.17
C TYR A 482 -0.14 -17.03 7.48
N SER A 483 0.76 -16.73 8.43
CA SER A 483 1.20 -15.38 8.86
C SER A 483 0.07 -14.35 8.99
N PRO A 484 -0.77 -14.43 10.03
CA PRO A 484 -1.89 -13.52 10.21
C PRO A 484 -1.43 -12.12 10.65
N ALA A 485 -2.05 -11.08 10.08
CA ALA A 485 -1.99 -9.70 10.57
C ALA A 485 -3.38 -9.26 11.05
N ILE A 486 -3.43 -8.25 11.94
CA ILE A 486 -4.68 -7.77 12.55
C ILE A 486 -4.68 -6.24 12.70
N TYR A 487 -5.79 -5.61 12.31
CA TYR A 487 -6.08 -4.19 12.59
C TYR A 487 -7.57 -4.05 12.92
N GLY A 488 -7.89 -3.44 14.08
CA GLY A 488 -9.28 -3.25 14.51
C GLY A 488 -10.05 -4.56 14.61
N ASP A 489 -11.19 -4.64 13.90
CA ASP A 489 -12.04 -5.83 13.79
C ASP A 489 -11.67 -6.78 12.64
N ARG A 490 -10.52 -6.59 11.97
CA ARG A 490 -10.16 -7.34 10.76
C ARG A 490 -8.86 -8.13 10.95
N ILE A 491 -8.89 -9.41 10.60
CA ILE A 491 -7.73 -10.31 10.55
C ILE A 491 -7.48 -10.68 9.09
N VAL A 492 -6.25 -10.58 8.59
CA VAL A 492 -5.88 -10.99 7.22
C VAL A 492 -4.78 -12.04 7.23
N TRP A 493 -4.74 -12.91 6.22
CA TRP A 493 -3.71 -13.93 6.02
C TRP A 493 -3.63 -14.33 4.54
N TYR A 494 -2.60 -15.09 4.17
CA TYR A 494 -2.48 -15.71 2.84
C TYR A 494 -2.74 -17.23 2.92
N ASP A 495 -3.41 -17.78 1.91
CA ASP A 495 -4.05 -19.10 1.97
C ASP A 495 -4.02 -19.82 0.62
N SER A 496 -3.64 -21.11 0.60
CA SER A 496 -3.49 -21.92 -0.62
C SER A 496 -4.66 -22.89 -0.91
N ARG A 497 -5.76 -22.84 -0.13
CA ARG A 497 -6.90 -23.79 -0.18
C ARG A 497 -7.53 -24.07 -1.56
N ASN A 498 -7.28 -23.24 -2.56
CA ASN A 498 -7.84 -23.34 -3.92
C ASN A 498 -6.92 -24.10 -4.91
N GLY A 499 -5.79 -24.65 -4.45
CA GLY A 499 -4.75 -25.25 -5.31
C GLY A 499 -4.48 -26.72 -5.02
N ASP A 500 -3.36 -27.21 -5.54
CA ASP A 500 -2.83 -28.55 -5.24
C ASP A 500 -1.32 -28.51 -4.96
N ASP A 501 -0.75 -29.66 -4.55
CA ASP A 501 0.65 -29.83 -4.16
C ASP A 501 1.67 -29.44 -5.26
N TYR A 502 1.25 -29.36 -6.52
CA TYR A 502 2.09 -29.01 -7.67
C TYR A 502 1.82 -27.61 -8.20
N ASN A 503 0.62 -27.07 -7.98
CA ASN A 503 0.22 -25.71 -8.34
C ASN A 503 -0.58 -25.05 -7.21
N PRO A 504 0.11 -24.51 -6.17
CA PRO A 504 -0.55 -23.93 -5.01
C PRO A 504 -1.12 -22.54 -5.34
N ASN A 505 -2.44 -22.41 -5.17
CA ASN A 505 -3.25 -21.27 -5.59
C ASN A 505 -3.40 -20.28 -4.43
N TRP A 506 -2.37 -19.49 -4.20
CA TRP A 506 -2.26 -18.59 -3.04
C TRP A 506 -3.08 -17.32 -3.24
N ASN A 507 -3.98 -17.03 -2.31
CA ASN A 507 -4.80 -15.81 -2.31
C ASN A 507 -4.83 -15.19 -0.90
N ILE A 508 -5.14 -13.90 -0.82
CA ILE A 508 -5.35 -13.20 0.45
C ILE A 508 -6.79 -13.40 0.92
N TYR A 509 -6.95 -13.66 2.21
CA TYR A 509 -8.24 -13.79 2.89
C TYR A 509 -8.32 -12.83 4.07
N MET A 510 -9.54 -12.40 4.39
CA MET A 510 -9.88 -11.59 5.56
C MET A 510 -11.00 -12.24 6.37
N TYR A 511 -10.88 -12.23 7.69
CA TYR A 511 -12.00 -12.44 8.61
C TYR A 511 -12.38 -11.13 9.27
N ASP A 512 -13.64 -10.73 9.08
CA ASP A 512 -14.26 -9.59 9.74
C ASP A 512 -14.96 -10.07 11.03
N LEU A 513 -14.45 -9.62 12.19
CA LEU A 513 -14.90 -10.07 13.52
C LEU A 513 -16.27 -9.50 13.89
N PHE A 514 -16.62 -8.32 13.40
CA PHE A 514 -17.91 -7.67 13.66
C PHE A 514 -19.08 -8.41 13.01
N SER A 515 -18.94 -8.74 11.72
CA SER A 515 -19.92 -9.51 10.94
C SER A 515 -19.72 -11.03 11.04
N SER A 516 -18.62 -11.49 11.65
CA SER A 516 -18.21 -12.91 11.74
C SER A 516 -18.08 -13.59 10.36
N LYS A 517 -17.52 -12.88 9.38
CA LYS A 517 -17.49 -13.26 7.96
C LYS A 517 -16.07 -13.41 7.41
N GLU A 518 -15.77 -14.58 6.86
CA GLU A 518 -14.60 -14.79 5.99
C GLU A 518 -14.88 -14.26 4.57
N THR A 519 -13.89 -13.60 3.95
CA THR A 519 -13.94 -13.06 2.59
C THR A 519 -12.60 -13.26 1.90
N GLN A 520 -12.60 -13.78 0.67
CA GLN A 520 -11.41 -13.77 -0.20
C GLN A 520 -11.22 -12.36 -0.76
N ILE A 521 -10.00 -11.83 -0.68
CA ILE A 521 -9.64 -10.46 -1.08
C ILE A 521 -9.05 -10.46 -2.49
N SER A 522 -7.96 -11.21 -2.72
CA SER A 522 -7.31 -11.31 -4.03
C SER A 522 -7.78 -12.54 -4.81
N THR A 523 -7.75 -12.47 -6.15
CA THR A 523 -8.22 -13.55 -7.04
C THR A 523 -7.18 -14.00 -8.07
N SER A 524 -5.90 -13.66 -7.86
CA SER A 524 -4.79 -14.00 -8.77
C SER A 524 -4.36 -15.47 -8.67
N GLY A 525 -4.50 -16.09 -7.50
CA GLY A 525 -3.85 -17.35 -7.18
C GLY A 525 -2.32 -17.27 -7.09
N SER A 526 -1.75 -16.07 -7.05
CA SER A 526 -0.31 -15.81 -7.09
C SER A 526 0.17 -14.89 -5.96
N ALA A 527 -0.55 -14.80 -4.84
CA ALA A 527 -0.07 -14.07 -3.66
C ALA A 527 1.16 -14.79 -3.05
N TYR A 528 2.29 -14.09 -2.95
CA TYR A 528 3.59 -14.70 -2.64
C TYR A 528 4.06 -14.51 -1.19
N SER A 529 3.58 -13.45 -0.52
CA SER A 529 4.10 -13.01 0.79
C SER A 529 2.96 -12.70 1.77
N PRO A 530 3.22 -12.64 3.10
CA PRO A 530 2.23 -12.23 4.09
C PRO A 530 1.56 -10.90 3.73
N ALA A 531 0.26 -10.81 4.03
CA ALA A 531 -0.49 -9.57 3.88
C ALA A 531 -0.37 -8.71 5.14
N ALA A 532 -0.27 -7.39 4.97
CA ALA A 532 -0.38 -6.41 6.04
C ALA A 532 -1.67 -5.60 5.90
N ILE A 533 -2.16 -5.02 6.99
CA ILE A 533 -3.43 -4.26 7.03
C ILE A 533 -3.31 -3.02 7.92
N TYR A 534 -3.80 -1.88 7.42
CA TYR A 534 -3.98 -0.65 8.20
C TYR A 534 -5.30 0.01 7.77
N GLU A 535 -6.20 0.24 8.72
CA GLU A 535 -7.56 0.74 8.46
C GLU A 535 -8.29 -0.09 7.38
N ASP A 536 -8.74 0.55 6.30
CA ASP A 536 -9.42 -0.06 5.15
C ASP A 536 -8.47 -0.61 4.08
N ARG A 537 -7.14 -0.54 4.28
CA ARG A 537 -6.13 -0.92 3.28
C ARG A 537 -5.47 -2.25 3.63
N ILE A 538 -5.56 -3.22 2.72
CA ILE A 538 -4.86 -4.52 2.77
C ILE A 538 -3.80 -4.54 1.68
N VAL A 539 -2.55 -4.90 1.99
CA VAL A 539 -1.45 -4.98 1.02
C VAL A 539 -0.78 -6.36 1.02
N TRP A 540 -0.34 -6.83 -0.15
CA TRP A 540 0.41 -8.07 -0.33
C TRP A 540 1.34 -7.97 -1.56
N ILE A 541 2.24 -8.94 -1.68
CA ILE A 541 3.12 -9.11 -2.86
C ILE A 541 2.57 -10.26 -3.71
N ASP A 542 2.56 -10.09 -5.04
CA ASP A 542 1.88 -10.97 -5.99
C ASP A 542 2.76 -11.25 -7.22
N THR A 543 2.92 -12.53 -7.58
CA THR A 543 3.76 -12.98 -8.70
C THR A 543 2.96 -13.30 -9.97
N ARG A 544 1.79 -12.67 -10.17
CA ARG A 544 1.00 -12.83 -11.40
C ARG A 544 1.69 -12.29 -12.67
N ARG A 545 2.69 -11.39 -12.51
CA ARG A 545 3.54 -10.90 -13.59
C ARG A 545 4.73 -11.85 -13.75
N THR A 546 4.97 -12.37 -14.95
CA THR A 546 6.15 -13.19 -15.24
C THR A 546 7.42 -12.41 -14.90
N GLY A 547 8.32 -13.01 -14.11
CA GLY A 547 9.54 -12.36 -13.61
C GLY A 547 9.35 -11.43 -12.41
N GLY A 548 8.14 -10.91 -12.17
CA GLY A 548 7.89 -9.87 -11.16
C GLY A 548 7.42 -10.36 -9.79
N LYS A 549 7.65 -9.49 -8.79
CA LYS A 549 7.02 -9.52 -7.46
C LYS A 549 6.39 -8.16 -7.19
N ASP A 550 5.25 -7.89 -7.82
CA ASP A 550 4.59 -6.58 -7.74
C ASP A 550 3.83 -6.44 -6.39
N ILE A 551 3.82 -5.24 -5.79
CA ILE A 551 2.98 -4.96 -4.60
C ILE A 551 1.57 -4.59 -5.05
N TYR A 552 0.56 -5.21 -4.45
CA TYR A 552 -0.85 -4.90 -4.64
C TYR A 552 -1.48 -4.41 -3.34
N MET A 553 -2.48 -3.52 -3.49
CA MET A 553 -3.34 -3.03 -2.42
C MET A 553 -4.80 -3.30 -2.77
N TYR A 554 -5.59 -3.73 -1.79
CA TYR A 554 -7.05 -3.72 -1.83
C TYR A 554 -7.57 -2.67 -0.84
N ASP A 555 -8.35 -1.73 -1.34
CA ASP A 555 -9.07 -0.74 -0.54
C ASP A 555 -10.50 -1.23 -0.27
N LEU A 556 -10.78 -1.54 1.00
CA LEU A 556 -12.08 -2.02 1.47
C LEU A 556 -13.19 -0.96 1.38
N SER A 557 -12.84 0.33 1.37
CA SER A 557 -13.80 1.45 1.33
C SER A 557 -14.38 1.66 -0.08
N THR A 558 -13.56 1.46 -1.12
CA THR A 558 -13.96 1.55 -2.52
C THR A 558 -14.16 0.20 -3.21
N ALA A 559 -13.74 -0.89 -2.57
CA ALA A 559 -13.69 -2.26 -3.11
C ALA A 559 -12.81 -2.41 -4.36
N THR A 560 -11.73 -1.62 -4.48
CA THR A 560 -10.80 -1.67 -5.61
C THR A 560 -9.47 -2.36 -5.27
N GLU A 561 -9.00 -3.22 -6.17
CA GLU A 561 -7.62 -3.71 -6.19
C GLU A 561 -6.76 -2.82 -7.10
N THR A 562 -5.58 -2.42 -6.63
CA THR A 562 -4.64 -1.52 -7.31
C THR A 562 -3.22 -2.07 -7.20
N ARG A 563 -2.49 -2.15 -8.32
CA ARG A 563 -1.03 -2.39 -8.30
C ARG A 563 -0.33 -1.10 -7.85
N ILE A 564 0.51 -1.20 -6.82
CA ILE A 564 1.30 -0.09 -6.26
C ILE A 564 2.65 0.01 -6.97
N THR A 565 3.38 -1.11 -7.09
CA THR A 565 4.72 -1.14 -7.68
C THR A 565 4.82 -2.12 -8.85
N THR A 566 5.75 -1.83 -9.76
CA THR A 566 6.27 -2.76 -10.77
C THR A 566 7.64 -3.22 -10.30
N SER A 567 7.68 -4.25 -9.47
CA SER A 567 8.89 -4.67 -8.74
C SER A 567 9.40 -6.01 -9.24
N VAL A 568 10.72 -6.18 -9.20
CA VAL A 568 11.41 -7.40 -9.63
C VAL A 568 11.56 -8.40 -8.46
N SER A 569 11.73 -7.93 -7.23
CA SER A 569 12.10 -8.81 -6.11
C SER A 569 11.48 -8.50 -4.74
N ALA A 570 10.53 -7.55 -4.65
CA ALA A 570 9.93 -7.11 -3.39
C ALA A 570 9.51 -8.26 -2.47
N SER A 571 9.86 -8.13 -1.20
CA SER A 571 9.65 -9.10 -0.14
C SER A 571 9.22 -8.36 1.15
N ASN A 572 8.72 -9.11 2.14
CA ASN A 572 8.43 -8.67 3.51
C ASN A 572 7.91 -7.22 3.66
N LEU A 573 6.63 -6.99 3.38
CA LEU A 573 6.04 -5.65 3.50
C LEU A 573 5.39 -5.33 4.85
N ALA A 574 5.29 -4.04 5.15
CA ALA A 574 4.48 -3.48 6.23
C ALA A 574 3.77 -2.20 5.76
N ILE A 575 2.68 -1.82 6.43
CA ILE A 575 1.91 -0.60 6.15
C ILE A 575 1.56 0.13 7.45
N TYR A 576 1.74 1.44 7.46
CA TYR A 576 1.25 2.33 8.51
C TYR A 576 0.85 3.67 7.88
N ASP A 577 -0.36 4.14 8.18
CA ASP A 577 -0.91 5.36 7.57
C ASP A 577 -0.84 5.25 6.03
N ASP A 578 -0.41 6.29 5.32
CA ASP A 578 -0.26 6.31 3.86
C ASP A 578 1.01 5.63 3.31
N ARG A 579 1.86 5.03 4.16
CA ARG A 579 3.15 4.48 3.75
C ARG A 579 3.20 2.96 3.80
N ILE A 580 3.58 2.39 2.67
CA ILE A 580 3.92 0.98 2.51
C ILE A 580 5.45 0.89 2.44
N VAL A 581 6.05 -0.03 3.21
CA VAL A 581 7.50 -0.30 3.18
C VAL A 581 7.75 -1.77 2.85
N TRP A 582 8.85 -2.08 2.18
CA TRP A 582 9.25 -3.44 1.81
C TRP A 582 10.77 -3.56 1.70
N ASP A 583 11.30 -4.80 1.73
CA ASP A 583 12.68 -5.07 1.32
C ASP A 583 12.72 -5.51 -0.14
N GLU A 584 13.67 -4.96 -0.91
CA GLU A 584 13.88 -5.33 -2.30
C GLU A 584 15.37 -5.46 -2.59
N ASN A 585 15.75 -6.55 -3.25
CA ASN A 585 17.11 -6.72 -3.75
C ASN A 585 17.09 -6.44 -5.25
N ARG A 586 17.27 -5.17 -5.62
CA ARG A 586 17.35 -4.76 -7.03
C ARG A 586 18.68 -5.27 -7.60
N ARG A 587 19.79 -4.88 -6.97
CA ARG A 587 21.18 -5.10 -7.42
C ARG A 587 21.59 -6.57 -7.45
N PHE A 588 22.24 -7.00 -8.53
CA PHE A 588 22.80 -8.35 -8.64
C PHE A 588 23.86 -8.61 -7.55
N ASN A 589 23.66 -9.67 -6.75
CA ASN A 589 24.44 -9.95 -5.52
C ASN A 589 24.45 -8.81 -4.47
N GLY A 590 23.44 -7.94 -4.47
CA GLY A 590 23.22 -6.96 -3.41
C GLY A 590 22.73 -7.58 -2.10
N ASN A 591 22.79 -6.80 -1.02
CA ASN A 591 21.94 -7.02 0.15
C ASN A 591 20.55 -6.41 -0.13
N PRO A 592 19.47 -6.87 0.53
CA PRO A 592 18.18 -6.18 0.45
C PRO A 592 18.30 -4.72 0.89
N GLU A 593 17.62 -3.84 0.16
CA GLU A 593 17.52 -2.41 0.44
C GLU A 593 16.06 -2.11 0.81
N ILE A 594 15.83 -1.19 1.77
CA ILE A 594 14.46 -0.83 2.18
C ILE A 594 13.94 0.29 1.30
N TYR A 595 12.73 0.10 0.78
CA TYR A 595 11.99 1.08 -0.01
C TYR A 595 10.67 1.44 0.67
N MET A 596 10.15 2.61 0.34
CA MET A 596 8.89 3.15 0.83
C MET A 596 8.08 3.71 -0.34
N TRP A 597 6.79 3.41 -0.38
CA TRP A 597 5.82 4.06 -1.25
C TRP A 597 4.89 4.92 -0.40
N ASN A 598 4.81 6.20 -0.70
CA ASN A 598 3.83 7.10 -0.13
C ASN A 598 2.59 7.14 -1.03
N LEU A 599 1.43 6.73 -0.49
CA LEU A 599 0.15 6.67 -1.20
C LEU A 599 -0.46 8.06 -1.46
N SER A 600 -0.22 9.06 -0.60
CA SER A 600 -0.79 10.40 -0.76
C SER A 600 -0.09 11.24 -1.83
N THR A 601 1.23 11.03 -2.02
CA THR A 601 2.02 11.66 -3.09
C THR A 601 2.15 10.78 -4.34
N SER A 602 1.91 9.47 -4.24
CA SER A 602 2.22 8.46 -5.27
C SER A 602 3.71 8.42 -5.65
N THR A 603 4.59 8.61 -4.67
CA THR A 603 6.07 8.56 -4.86
C THR A 603 6.69 7.37 -4.16
N GLU A 604 7.57 6.67 -4.86
CA GLU A 604 8.54 5.76 -4.26
C GLU A 604 9.75 6.54 -3.72
N SER A 605 10.35 6.09 -2.62
CA SER A 605 11.61 6.60 -2.10
C SER A 605 12.42 5.50 -1.41
N LYS A 606 13.75 5.59 -1.53
CA LYS A 606 14.71 4.64 -0.95
C LYS A 606 15.12 5.07 0.45
N ILE A 607 15.14 4.12 1.40
CA ILE A 607 15.41 4.38 2.81
C ILE A 607 16.88 4.13 3.16
N THR A 608 17.41 2.96 2.80
CA THR A 608 18.78 2.52 3.17
C THR A 608 19.87 3.20 2.33
N SER A 609 20.85 3.85 2.97
CA SER A 609 21.97 4.51 2.28
C SER A 609 23.17 3.58 1.95
N ASN A 610 22.92 2.31 1.62
CA ASN A 610 23.94 1.26 1.70
C ASN A 610 24.93 1.20 0.52
N GLU A 611 26.22 1.09 0.85
CA GLU A 611 27.31 0.65 -0.04
C GLU A 611 27.38 -0.89 -0.03
N PRO A 612 27.83 -1.56 -1.12
CA PRO A 612 27.67 -3.00 -1.30
C PRO A 612 28.64 -3.83 -0.44
N TYR A 613 28.17 -4.31 0.72
CA TYR A 613 28.85 -5.36 1.48
C TYR A 613 28.45 -6.75 0.93
N GLN A 614 29.35 -7.42 0.21
CA GLN A 614 29.08 -8.73 -0.40
C GLN A 614 28.91 -9.84 0.67
N SER A 615 27.66 -10.12 1.05
CA SER A 615 27.29 -11.25 1.92
C SER A 615 26.15 -12.07 1.30
N VAL A 616 26.10 -13.37 1.59
CA VAL A 616 25.18 -14.30 0.91
C VAL A 616 23.79 -14.25 1.54
N ILE A 617 22.81 -13.82 0.75
CA ILE A 617 21.35 -14.01 0.95
C ILE A 617 20.92 -13.75 2.40
N TYR A 618 20.94 -12.47 2.79
CA TYR A 618 20.18 -11.98 3.93
C TYR A 618 18.78 -11.52 3.49
N VAL A 619 17.89 -11.39 4.46
CA VAL A 619 16.52 -10.87 4.33
C VAL A 619 16.41 -9.72 5.33
N ALA A 620 15.82 -8.59 4.93
CA ALA A 620 15.50 -7.52 5.85
C ALA A 620 13.99 -7.52 6.14
N LEU A 621 13.59 -7.34 7.39
CA LEU A 621 12.19 -7.41 7.82
C LEU A 621 11.74 -6.04 8.31
N PRO A 622 11.26 -5.15 7.41
CA PRO A 622 10.85 -3.82 7.78
C PRO A 622 9.54 -3.81 8.57
N ALA A 623 9.50 -2.98 9.62
CA ALA A 623 8.29 -2.58 10.32
C ALA A 623 8.24 -1.04 10.41
N ILE A 624 7.04 -0.46 10.39
CA ILE A 624 6.82 0.98 10.36
C ILE A 624 5.79 1.42 11.42
N TYR A 625 6.08 2.52 12.12
CA TYR A 625 5.13 3.21 12.99
C TYR A 625 5.46 4.71 13.03
N GLY A 626 4.46 5.56 12.82
CA GLY A 626 4.62 7.02 12.91
C GLY A 626 5.62 7.55 11.88
N ASP A 627 6.70 8.18 12.34
CA ASP A 627 7.81 8.73 11.56
C ASP A 627 8.97 7.73 11.34
N ARG A 628 8.85 6.49 11.84
CA ARG A 628 9.98 5.54 11.95
C ARG A 628 9.76 4.24 11.20
N ILE A 629 10.82 3.81 10.52
CA ILE A 629 10.94 2.51 9.86
C ILE A 629 12.10 1.76 10.53
N VAL A 630 11.93 0.50 10.88
CA VAL A 630 12.98 -0.36 11.50
C VAL A 630 13.14 -1.66 10.74
N TRP A 631 14.36 -2.18 10.63
CA TRP A 631 14.67 -3.45 9.95
C TRP A 631 15.94 -4.07 10.54
N ASP A 632 16.15 -5.37 10.29
CA ASP A 632 17.38 -6.10 10.55
C ASP A 632 18.31 -6.08 9.32
N ASP A 633 19.61 -5.84 9.55
CA ASP A 633 20.60 -5.54 8.50
C ASP A 633 21.98 -6.13 8.85
N ASN A 634 22.62 -6.79 7.87
CA ASN A 634 23.90 -7.48 8.07
C ASN A 634 25.12 -6.74 7.47
N ARG A 635 25.02 -5.44 7.14
CA ARG A 635 26.12 -4.66 6.56
C ARG A 635 27.42 -4.63 7.40
N ASN A 636 27.31 -4.91 8.70
CA ASN A 636 28.44 -4.97 9.63
C ASN A 636 29.11 -6.36 9.69
N GLY A 637 28.52 -7.39 9.08
CA GLY A 637 28.94 -8.79 9.18
C GLY A 637 28.30 -9.59 10.33
N ASN A 638 27.61 -8.90 11.24
CA ASN A 638 26.57 -9.43 12.12
C ASN A 638 25.24 -8.72 11.78
N ALA A 639 24.11 -9.41 11.98
CA ALA A 639 22.79 -8.78 11.86
C ALA A 639 22.53 -7.86 13.07
N ASP A 640 22.29 -6.58 12.79
CA ASP A 640 21.95 -5.51 13.75
C ASP A 640 20.57 -4.93 13.40
N ILE A 641 19.87 -4.35 14.40
CA ILE A 641 18.66 -3.57 14.16
C ILE A 641 19.01 -2.13 13.79
N TYR A 642 18.44 -1.66 12.69
CA TYR A 642 18.51 -0.27 12.21
C TYR A 642 17.15 0.41 12.30
N MET A 643 17.18 1.74 12.38
CA MET A 643 16.02 2.62 12.33
C MET A 643 16.29 3.78 11.37
N PHE A 644 15.30 4.15 10.57
CA PHE A 644 15.26 5.40 9.83
C PHE A 644 14.13 6.28 10.39
N THR A 645 14.47 7.50 10.78
CA THR A 645 13.50 8.54 11.16
C THR A 645 13.30 9.49 9.99
N LEU A 646 12.08 9.55 9.47
CA LEU A 646 11.70 10.43 8.36
C LEU A 646 11.82 11.91 8.76
N ALA A 647 12.23 12.76 7.82
CA ALA A 647 12.16 14.20 8.00
C ALA A 647 10.70 14.67 7.98
N SER A 648 10.40 15.77 8.69
CA SER A 648 9.06 16.38 8.80
C SER A 648 8.41 16.83 7.46
N ALA A 649 9.08 16.66 6.33
CA ALA A 649 8.54 16.91 4.99
C ALA A 649 8.21 15.61 4.20
N GLU A 650 8.71 14.45 4.66
CA GLU A 650 8.41 13.11 4.13
C GLU A 650 7.42 12.37 5.06
N VAL A 651 7.32 12.80 6.32
CA VAL A 651 6.12 12.56 7.13
C VAL A 651 4.96 13.30 6.46
N PRO A 652 3.86 12.62 6.11
CA PRO A 652 2.70 13.26 5.49
C PRO A 652 2.03 14.24 6.46
N ASP A 653 1.23 15.15 5.90
CA ASP A 653 0.23 15.89 6.68
C ASP A 653 -0.93 14.97 7.05
N SER A 654 -0.64 13.98 7.90
CA SER A 654 -1.65 13.11 8.51
C SER A 654 -2.66 13.98 9.27
N GLY A 655 -3.91 13.54 9.40
CA GLY A 655 -5.00 14.37 9.94
C GLY A 655 -4.85 14.88 11.38
N GLY A 656 -3.72 14.62 12.06
CA GLY A 656 -3.33 15.24 13.32
C GLY A 656 -2.04 16.06 13.20
N ASN A 657 -2.12 17.35 13.55
CA ASN A 657 -0.96 18.26 13.59
C ASN A 657 0.12 17.76 14.58
N ASP A 658 1.22 17.17 14.09
CA ASP A 658 2.43 16.92 14.89
C ASP A 658 3.43 18.10 14.85
N SER A 659 3.07 19.22 14.21
CA SER A 659 3.86 20.47 14.21
C SER A 659 3.66 21.34 15.47
N GLU A 660 2.67 21.04 16.32
CA GLU A 660 2.35 21.87 17.48
C GLU A 660 2.94 21.31 18.79
N SER A 661 3.36 22.20 19.68
CA SER A 661 3.72 21.83 21.05
C SER A 661 2.48 21.30 21.78
N PRO A 662 2.59 20.29 22.66
CA PRO A 662 1.44 19.71 23.31
C PRO A 662 0.81 20.78 24.20
N ALA A 663 -0.51 20.92 24.17
CA ALA A 663 -1.23 21.94 24.94
C ALA A 663 -2.05 21.25 26.04
N ALA A 664 -1.64 21.42 27.29
CA ALA A 664 -2.23 20.74 28.43
C ALA A 664 -3.62 21.33 28.76
N GLU A 665 -4.68 20.55 28.60
CA GLU A 665 -6.04 20.97 28.89
C GLU A 665 -6.84 19.81 29.48
N PHE A 666 -7.62 20.06 30.52
CA PHE A 666 -8.47 19.05 31.14
C PHE A 666 -9.58 19.65 31.99
N THR A 667 -10.63 18.86 32.18
CA THR A 667 -11.73 19.18 33.10
C THR A 667 -11.85 18.14 34.21
N SER A 668 -12.62 18.48 35.24
CA SER A 668 -12.98 17.58 36.35
C SER A 668 -14.49 17.65 36.55
N ASN A 669 -15.13 16.51 36.83
CA ASN A 669 -16.59 16.45 37.01
C ASN A 669 -17.06 17.25 38.24
N VAL A 670 -16.21 17.39 39.27
CA VAL A 670 -16.41 18.25 40.44
C VAL A 670 -15.09 18.90 40.87
N SER A 671 -15.14 20.16 41.31
CA SER A 671 -13.99 20.88 41.88
C SER A 671 -13.99 20.96 43.42
N SER A 672 -15.08 20.55 44.06
CA SER A 672 -15.15 20.47 45.52
C SER A 672 -16.22 19.47 46.00
N GLY A 673 -16.08 19.01 47.24
CA GLY A 673 -17.00 18.06 47.86
C GLY A 673 -16.50 17.57 49.22
N ASN A 674 -17.16 16.57 49.82
CA ASN A 674 -16.81 16.08 51.16
C ASN A 674 -16.07 14.74 51.12
N ALA A 675 -15.02 14.60 51.93
CA ALA A 675 -14.20 13.39 52.02
C ALA A 675 -15.00 12.12 52.37
N PRO A 676 -14.69 10.95 51.77
CA PRO A 676 -13.82 10.80 50.60
C PRO A 676 -14.48 11.39 49.35
N LEU A 677 -13.74 12.16 48.56
CA LEU A 677 -14.23 12.78 47.32
C LEU A 677 -13.62 12.06 46.12
N SER A 678 -14.45 11.35 45.36
CA SER A 678 -14.09 10.81 44.05
C SER A 678 -14.25 11.89 42.98
N VAL A 679 -13.25 12.05 42.12
CA VAL A 679 -13.24 13.02 41.02
C VAL A 679 -12.83 12.29 39.74
N LEU A 680 -13.69 12.36 38.73
CA LEU A 680 -13.35 11.97 37.35
C LEU A 680 -12.70 13.17 36.67
N PHE A 681 -11.54 12.95 36.09
CA PHE A 681 -10.88 13.91 35.21
C PHE A 681 -11.06 13.48 33.75
N THR A 682 -11.00 14.45 32.85
CA THR A 682 -11.12 14.21 31.41
C THR A 682 -10.05 15.03 30.71
N ASP A 683 -9.06 14.32 30.14
CA ASP A 683 -8.05 14.92 29.28
C ASP A 683 -8.73 15.54 28.06
N LEU A 684 -8.37 16.77 27.76
CA LEU A 684 -8.78 17.55 26.58
C LEU A 684 -7.55 18.14 25.86
N SER A 685 -6.35 17.64 26.22
CA SER A 685 -5.08 18.18 25.74
C SER A 685 -4.89 17.94 24.25
N GLN A 686 -4.31 18.92 23.57
CA GLN A 686 -4.07 18.87 22.14
C GLN A 686 -2.63 18.43 21.86
N TYR A 687 -2.43 17.67 20.78
CA TYR A 687 -1.12 17.22 20.28
C TYR A 687 -0.30 16.39 21.29
N ALA A 688 -0.98 15.71 22.23
CA ALA A 688 -0.38 14.96 23.33
C ALA A 688 -0.30 13.46 23.04
N THR A 689 0.90 12.94 22.74
CA THR A 689 1.12 11.49 22.55
C THR A 689 1.28 10.76 23.87
N GLY A 690 1.92 11.40 24.87
CA GLY A 690 2.00 10.92 26.26
C GLY A 690 1.31 11.85 27.26
N ARG A 691 0.85 11.29 28.37
CA ARG A 691 0.12 11.99 29.45
C ARG A 691 0.44 11.41 30.82
N SER A 692 0.54 12.28 31.83
CA SER A 692 0.93 11.95 33.20
C SER A 692 0.19 12.85 34.20
N TRP A 693 -0.60 12.22 35.07
CA TRP A 693 -1.37 12.86 36.11
C TRP A 693 -0.66 12.76 37.46
N ASP A 694 -0.65 13.86 38.21
CA ASP A 694 -0.19 13.96 39.60
C ASP A 694 -1.31 14.70 40.35
N PHE A 695 -2.13 13.97 41.12
CA PHE A 695 -3.37 14.52 41.69
C PHE A 695 -3.14 15.29 43.00
N ASN A 696 -1.95 15.19 43.59
CA ASN A 696 -1.60 15.83 44.86
C ASN A 696 -0.52 16.93 44.72
N ASN A 697 0.17 16.96 43.57
CA ASN A 697 1.33 17.79 43.20
C ASN A 697 2.56 17.58 44.12
N ASP A 698 2.92 16.32 44.41
CA ASP A 698 4.16 15.93 45.11
C ASP A 698 5.34 15.65 44.16
N GLY A 699 5.07 15.48 42.85
CA GLY A 699 6.07 15.20 41.82
C GLY A 699 6.14 13.74 41.38
N ILE A 700 5.27 12.87 41.87
CA ILE A 700 5.10 11.48 41.43
C ILE A 700 3.85 11.36 40.57
N SER A 701 3.89 10.52 39.52
CA SER A 701 2.71 10.25 38.69
C SER A 701 1.78 9.22 39.35
N ASP A 702 0.51 9.56 39.46
CA ASP A 702 -0.58 8.68 39.94
C ASP A 702 -1.24 7.89 38.78
N SER A 703 -1.24 8.40 37.54
CA SER A 703 -1.93 7.77 36.39
C SER A 703 -1.46 8.31 35.01
N SER A 704 -1.67 7.51 33.96
CA SER A 704 -1.46 7.86 32.54
C SER A 704 -2.73 7.71 31.66
N GLU A 705 -3.90 7.49 32.26
CA GLU A 705 -5.16 7.30 31.53
C GLU A 705 -5.69 8.61 30.93
N ILE A 706 -6.56 8.51 29.91
CA ILE A 706 -7.25 9.67 29.29
C ILE A 706 -8.38 10.20 30.19
N ALA A 707 -9.02 9.35 30.99
CA ALA A 707 -10.16 9.72 31.84
C ALA A 707 -10.09 9.09 33.26
N PRO A 708 -9.03 9.36 34.04
CA PRO A 708 -8.81 8.72 35.34
C PRO A 708 -9.78 9.21 36.42
N VAL A 709 -10.03 8.33 37.39
CA VAL A 709 -10.83 8.63 38.59
C VAL A 709 -9.95 8.54 39.84
N TYR A 710 -9.77 9.67 40.54
CA TYR A 710 -8.98 9.74 41.77
C TYR A 710 -9.84 9.99 43.01
N VAL A 711 -9.47 9.40 44.15
CA VAL A 711 -10.25 9.47 45.40
C VAL A 711 -9.49 10.17 46.51
N PHE A 712 -9.75 11.46 46.68
CA PHE A 712 -9.22 12.26 47.78
C PHE A 712 -9.85 11.82 49.10
N SER A 713 -9.13 10.98 49.83
CA SER A 713 -9.65 10.28 51.01
C SER A 713 -9.75 11.17 52.27
N ASP A 714 -8.95 12.25 52.34
CA ASP A 714 -8.90 13.16 53.49
C ASP A 714 -9.37 14.59 53.12
N PRO A 715 -9.90 15.37 54.08
CA PRO A 715 -10.21 16.79 53.86
C PRO A 715 -8.94 17.64 53.70
N GLY A 716 -8.79 18.31 52.57
CA GLY A 716 -7.63 19.11 52.18
C GLY A 716 -7.91 19.97 50.95
N ILE A 717 -6.91 20.76 50.53
CA ILE A 717 -6.92 21.46 49.25
C ILE A 717 -5.79 20.86 48.43
N TYR A 718 -6.14 20.18 47.35
CA TYR A 718 -5.21 19.43 46.49
C TYR A 718 -5.01 20.17 45.18
N THR A 719 -3.76 20.30 44.75
CA THR A 719 -3.44 20.75 43.39
C THR A 719 -3.32 19.52 42.52
N VAL A 720 -4.13 19.44 41.47
CA VAL A 720 -4.02 18.40 40.45
C VAL A 720 -3.24 18.96 39.28
N LYS A 721 -2.26 18.21 38.79
CA LYS A 721 -1.45 18.53 37.62
C LYS A 721 -1.64 17.45 36.55
N LEU A 722 -1.93 17.88 35.33
CA LEU A 722 -1.72 17.07 34.13
C LEU A 722 -0.46 17.58 33.45
N THR A 723 0.48 16.70 33.13
CA THR A 723 1.62 16.94 32.25
C THR A 723 1.42 16.11 30.99
N VAL A 724 1.53 16.73 29.81
CA VAL A 724 1.47 16.05 28.52
C VAL A 724 2.76 16.25 27.74
N ASN A 725 3.08 15.30 26.87
CA ASN A 725 4.29 15.30 26.08
C ASN A 725 4.05 14.85 24.63
N ASN A 726 4.91 15.34 23.74
CA ASN A 726 5.14 14.81 22.39
C ASN A 726 6.63 15.03 22.02
N ALA A 727 7.04 14.74 20.78
CA ALA A 727 8.42 14.93 20.34
C ALA A 727 8.91 16.40 20.42
N ASN A 728 8.01 17.38 20.36
CA ASN A 728 8.30 18.81 20.41
C ASN A 728 8.41 19.36 21.85
N GLY A 729 8.13 18.56 22.89
CA GLY A 729 8.36 18.92 24.29
C GLY A 729 7.26 18.53 25.26
N THR A 730 7.07 19.33 26.31
CA THR A 730 6.09 19.09 27.37
C THR A 730 5.36 20.38 27.76
N ASP A 731 4.08 20.24 28.10
CA ASP A 731 3.29 21.29 28.77
C ASP A 731 2.57 20.71 29.99
N SER A 732 2.12 21.57 30.90
CA SER A 732 1.33 21.12 32.04
C SER A 732 0.33 22.15 32.56
N LYS A 733 -0.89 21.69 32.78
CA LYS A 733 -1.97 22.45 33.41
C LYS A 733 -2.16 22.01 34.85
N THR A 734 -2.58 22.94 35.70
CA THR A 734 -3.00 22.64 37.07
C THR A 734 -4.43 23.14 37.36
N THR A 735 -5.12 22.44 38.25
CA THR A 735 -6.38 22.88 38.86
C THR A 735 -6.38 22.57 40.36
N THR A 736 -7.42 22.98 41.09
CA THR A 736 -7.50 22.82 42.54
C THR A 736 -8.79 22.14 42.98
N ILE A 737 -8.68 21.04 43.72
CA ILE A 737 -9.80 20.30 44.30
C ILE A 737 -9.90 20.60 45.80
N THR A 738 -11.07 21.05 46.25
CA THR A 738 -11.31 21.39 47.68
C THR A 738 -12.16 20.32 48.36
N VAL A 739 -11.59 19.64 49.35
CA VAL A 739 -12.19 18.50 50.04
C VAL A 739 -12.54 18.85 51.48
N GLU A 740 -13.82 18.82 51.81
CA GLU A 740 -14.39 19.20 53.10
C GLU A 740 -14.68 17.99 54.01
N ARG A 741 -15.03 18.23 55.29
CA ARG A 741 -15.19 17.18 56.30
C ARG A 741 -16.68 16.87 56.57
N LYS A 742 -17.11 15.70 56.06
CA LYS A 742 -18.50 15.19 56.07
C LYS A 742 -19.15 15.15 57.46
N SER A 743 -20.38 15.66 57.58
CA SER A 743 -21.23 15.48 58.78
C SER A 743 -22.12 14.22 58.66
N SER A 744 -22.45 13.56 59.78
CA SER A 744 -22.86 12.15 59.78
C SER A 744 -24.32 11.85 60.16
N GLY A 745 -24.86 10.78 59.57
CA GLY A 745 -26.14 10.11 59.86
C GLY A 745 -26.34 8.88 58.95
N GLY A 746 -27.15 7.88 59.33
CA GLY A 746 -27.42 6.68 58.51
C GLY A 746 -28.02 5.49 59.28
N SER A 747 -28.12 4.30 58.64
CA SER A 747 -28.14 2.92 59.21
C SER A 747 -29.12 1.89 58.57
N SER A 748 -28.58 0.82 57.95
CA SER A 748 -29.02 -0.61 57.82
C SER A 748 -30.46 -1.08 57.46
N GLY A 749 -30.60 -2.19 56.67
CA GLY A 749 -31.85 -3.01 56.69
C GLY A 749 -32.27 -4.00 55.55
N SER A 750 -31.55 -5.11 55.30
CA SER A 750 -32.04 -6.46 54.84
C SER A 750 -33.24 -6.68 53.85
N GLY A 751 -32.94 -7.13 52.61
CA GLY A 751 -33.32 -8.46 52.04
C GLY A 751 -34.76 -8.84 51.60
N GLY A 752 -34.93 -9.31 50.34
CA GLY A 752 -36.13 -10.00 49.80
C GLY A 752 -36.17 -10.00 48.26
N GLY A 753 -36.75 -11.01 47.59
CA GLY A 753 -36.69 -11.20 46.11
C GLY A 753 -37.67 -10.35 45.27
N GLY A 754 -37.32 -9.99 44.03
CA GLY A 754 -38.16 -9.16 43.12
C GLY A 754 -38.37 -9.70 41.69
N GLY A 755 -39.36 -9.14 40.99
CA GLY A 755 -39.74 -9.47 39.61
C GLY A 755 -40.69 -8.43 39.01
N SER A 756 -40.84 -8.41 37.68
CA SER A 756 -41.56 -7.32 36.97
C SER A 756 -43.09 -7.31 37.20
N PRO A 757 -43.70 -6.11 37.37
CA PRO A 757 -45.15 -5.91 37.37
C PRO A 757 -45.76 -5.72 35.97
N GLU A 758 -44.98 -5.56 34.89
CA GLU A 758 -45.50 -5.27 33.55
C GLU A 758 -46.19 -6.52 32.95
N PRO A 759 -47.45 -6.42 32.45
CA PRO A 759 -48.12 -7.55 31.83
C PRO A 759 -47.38 -8.05 30.57
N ALA A 760 -47.02 -9.33 30.55
CA ALA A 760 -46.24 -9.95 29.46
C ALA A 760 -46.84 -9.86 28.03
N LYS A 761 -48.08 -9.36 27.88
CA LYS A 761 -48.68 -8.99 26.59
C LYS A 761 -48.16 -7.66 26.01
N ASN A 762 -47.65 -6.77 26.87
CA ASN A 762 -47.20 -5.42 26.55
C ASN A 762 -45.69 -5.36 26.26
N VAL A 763 -44.93 -6.29 26.86
CA VAL A 763 -43.50 -6.48 26.58
C VAL A 763 -43.33 -6.96 25.12
N GLU A 764 -42.47 -6.26 24.39
CA GLU A 764 -41.99 -6.62 23.05
C GLU A 764 -40.89 -7.67 23.15
N VAL A 765 -39.83 -7.32 23.87
CA VAL A 765 -38.63 -8.12 24.08
C VAL A 765 -38.04 -7.74 25.44
N LYS A 766 -37.27 -8.65 26.05
CA LYS A 766 -36.57 -8.36 27.30
C LYS A 766 -35.26 -9.08 27.45
N GLU A 767 -34.32 -8.43 28.12
CA GLU A 767 -32.99 -8.94 28.38
C GLU A 767 -32.65 -8.87 29.87
N LEU A 768 -31.75 -9.75 30.31
CA LEU A 768 -31.35 -9.91 31.71
C LEU A 768 -29.83 -9.96 31.80
N SER A 769 -29.26 -9.15 32.68
CA SER A 769 -27.83 -9.10 33.00
C SER A 769 -27.61 -9.42 34.48
N GLN A 770 -26.48 -10.06 34.84
CA GLN A 770 -26.21 -10.51 36.21
C GLN A 770 -24.80 -10.18 36.67
N VAL A 771 -24.68 -9.38 37.74
CA VAL A 771 -23.42 -8.82 38.24
C VAL A 771 -23.37 -8.95 39.77
N PHE A 772 -22.18 -9.10 40.35
CA PHE A 772 -22.00 -9.19 41.79
C PHE A 772 -21.72 -7.81 42.39
N ILE A 773 -22.61 -7.32 43.25
CA ILE A 773 -22.52 -5.97 43.83
C ILE A 773 -21.82 -6.00 45.18
N THR A 774 -20.65 -5.37 45.26
CA THR A 774 -19.95 -5.01 46.51
C THR A 774 -20.07 -3.52 46.81
N ASN A 775 -19.93 -3.15 48.09
CA ASN A 775 -19.86 -1.77 48.56
C ASN A 775 -18.74 -0.98 47.86
N ASP A 776 -18.96 0.34 47.70
CA ASP A 776 -17.97 1.32 47.27
C ASP A 776 -17.30 0.96 45.93
N LYS A 777 -18.07 0.36 45.02
CA LYS A 777 -17.67 0.01 43.66
C LYS A 777 -18.73 0.44 42.65
N ALA A 778 -18.26 0.91 41.50
CA ALA A 778 -19.07 1.05 40.30
C ALA A 778 -19.56 -0.33 39.84
N VAL A 779 -20.81 -0.39 39.38
CA VAL A 779 -21.50 -1.59 38.89
C VAL A 779 -22.05 -1.26 37.52
N LYS A 780 -21.71 -2.08 36.51
CA LYS A 780 -22.21 -1.97 35.14
C LYS A 780 -22.88 -3.27 34.73
N PHE A 781 -24.14 -3.20 34.31
CA PHE A 781 -24.93 -4.29 33.76
C PHE A 781 -25.01 -4.14 32.25
N ASP A 782 -24.17 -4.88 31.52
CA ASP A 782 -24.18 -4.94 30.07
C ASP A 782 -25.25 -5.91 29.54
N PHE A 783 -25.94 -5.51 28.46
CA PHE A 783 -26.97 -6.28 27.76
C PHE A 783 -26.41 -6.80 26.44
N VAL A 784 -25.49 -7.76 26.57
CA VAL A 784 -24.61 -8.28 25.50
C VAL A 784 -25.33 -8.99 24.33
N LYS A 785 -26.62 -9.30 24.44
CA LYS A 785 -27.41 -9.81 23.30
C LYS A 785 -27.99 -8.68 22.46
N ASN A 786 -27.83 -7.43 22.88
CA ASN A 786 -28.23 -6.24 22.14
C ASN A 786 -29.73 -6.20 21.78
N ALA A 787 -30.56 -6.97 22.51
CA ALA A 787 -31.93 -7.31 22.13
C ALA A 787 -32.99 -6.30 22.62
N THR A 788 -32.55 -5.16 23.16
CA THR A 788 -33.39 -4.01 23.51
C THR A 788 -32.68 -2.72 23.13
N CYS A 789 -33.38 -1.59 23.19
CA CYS A 789 -32.80 -0.26 23.01
C CYS A 789 -31.81 0.14 24.12
N VAL A 790 -31.69 -0.61 25.23
CA VAL A 790 -30.69 -0.36 26.29
C VAL A 790 -29.47 -1.24 26.08
N VAL A 791 -28.28 -0.62 26.14
CA VAL A 791 -26.98 -1.27 25.96
C VAL A 791 -26.36 -1.63 27.31
N TYR A 792 -26.35 -0.68 28.26
CA TYR A 792 -25.96 -0.96 29.63
C TYR A 792 -26.67 -0.05 30.65
N VAL A 793 -26.70 -0.53 31.90
CA VAL A 793 -27.16 0.22 33.08
C VAL A 793 -26.02 0.28 34.09
N GLY A 794 -25.63 1.49 34.52
CA GLY A 794 -24.54 1.72 35.47
C GLY A 794 -25.01 2.42 36.75
N PHE A 795 -24.28 2.23 37.86
CA PHE A 795 -24.38 3.01 39.11
C PHE A 795 -23.24 2.67 40.08
N ASP A 796 -22.97 3.55 41.04
CA ASP A 796 -22.10 3.28 42.20
C ASP A 796 -22.88 2.64 43.35
N ALA A 797 -22.36 1.58 43.96
CA ALA A 797 -23.08 0.81 44.99
C ALA A 797 -22.74 1.22 46.44
N LYS A 798 -23.72 1.80 47.14
CA LYS A 798 -23.62 2.19 48.58
C LYS A 798 -23.84 1.06 49.58
N LYS A 799 -24.32 -0.10 49.12
CA LYS A 799 -24.57 -1.30 49.95
C LYS A 799 -24.27 -2.57 49.13
N THR A 800 -23.36 -3.43 49.61
CA THR A 800 -23.17 -4.80 49.08
C THR A 800 -24.50 -5.54 48.98
N ALA A 801 -24.82 -6.06 47.79
CA ALA A 801 -26.02 -6.89 47.54
C ALA A 801 -25.69 -8.31 47.05
N GLY A 802 -24.44 -8.58 46.67
CA GLY A 802 -24.03 -9.86 46.08
C GLY A 802 -24.57 -10.04 44.66
N LYS A 803 -24.75 -11.30 44.21
CA LYS A 803 -25.19 -11.58 42.83
C LYS A 803 -26.59 -11.04 42.59
N THR A 804 -26.66 -9.96 41.82
CA THR A 804 -27.84 -9.17 41.52
C THR A 804 -28.21 -9.36 40.05
N THR A 805 -29.50 -9.30 39.71
CA THR A 805 -29.99 -9.39 38.32
C THR A 805 -30.64 -8.07 37.95
N THR A 806 -30.29 -7.52 36.80
CA THR A 806 -31.02 -6.38 36.21
C THR A 806 -31.78 -6.86 34.99
N ILE A 807 -33.02 -6.40 34.83
CA ILE A 807 -33.90 -6.74 33.70
C ILE A 807 -34.25 -5.45 32.96
N VAL A 808 -34.10 -5.44 31.64
CA VAL A 808 -34.69 -4.42 30.76
C VAL A 808 -35.87 -5.05 30.02
N GLU A 809 -37.01 -4.38 30.00
CA GLU A 809 -38.20 -4.82 29.27
C GLU A 809 -38.64 -3.72 28.30
N GLU A 810 -38.43 -3.94 27.01
CA GLU A 810 -38.88 -3.06 25.94
C GLU A 810 -40.34 -3.35 25.61
N LEU A 811 -41.12 -2.31 25.26
CA LEU A 811 -42.57 -2.36 25.26
C LEU A 811 -43.17 -1.97 23.90
N LYS A 812 -44.27 -2.63 23.52
CA LYS A 812 -45.05 -2.42 22.28
C LYS A 812 -45.87 -1.12 22.28
N GLY A 813 -45.51 -0.17 23.14
CA GLY A 813 -46.30 1.01 23.51
C GLY A 813 -45.98 1.43 24.95
N LYS A 814 -46.77 2.34 25.52
CA LYS A 814 -46.52 2.84 26.89
C LYS A 814 -46.58 1.72 27.93
N SER A 815 -45.81 1.88 29.02
CA SER A 815 -45.93 1.00 30.19
C SER A 815 -47.34 1.05 30.80
N SER A 816 -47.78 -0.06 31.37
CA SER A 816 -49.00 -0.10 32.19
C SER A 816 -48.87 0.67 33.52
N LEU A 817 -47.67 1.16 33.85
CA LEU A 817 -47.36 1.97 35.03
C LEU A 817 -47.47 3.48 34.80
N VAL A 818 -47.71 3.94 33.56
CA VAL A 818 -47.78 5.38 33.21
C VAL A 818 -49.16 5.81 32.71
N SER A 819 -49.58 7.03 33.07
CA SER A 819 -50.85 7.62 32.65
C SER A 819 -50.88 7.89 31.14
N GLU A 820 -49.79 8.39 30.57
CA GLU A 820 -49.63 8.82 29.18
C GLU A 820 -48.16 8.73 28.71
N LEU A 821 -47.89 9.04 27.44
CA LEU A 821 -46.53 9.14 26.89
C LEU A 821 -45.97 10.57 27.09
N PRO A 822 -44.63 10.77 27.02
CA PRO A 822 -44.06 12.12 27.02
C PRO A 822 -44.41 12.87 25.72
N SER A 823 -44.16 14.18 25.72
CA SER A 823 -44.18 15.01 24.52
C SER A 823 -42.96 14.75 23.62
N GLY A 824 -43.13 14.93 22.31
CA GLY A 824 -42.13 14.61 21.28
C GLY A 824 -42.44 13.30 20.55
N ASP A 825 -41.69 13.00 19.49
CA ASP A 825 -41.81 11.74 18.77
C ASP A 825 -41.13 10.63 19.58
N VAL A 826 -41.91 9.68 20.09
CA VAL A 826 -41.40 8.57 20.91
C VAL A 826 -40.83 7.47 20.01
N TYR A 827 -39.56 7.12 20.22
CA TYR A 827 -38.89 6.01 19.56
C TYR A 827 -39.27 4.66 20.20
N LYS A 828 -38.90 4.47 21.48
CA LYS A 828 -39.16 3.26 22.26
C LYS A 828 -39.50 3.59 23.71
N SER A 829 -40.37 2.78 24.30
CA SER A 829 -40.70 2.80 25.75
C SER A 829 -40.17 1.52 26.40
N PHE A 830 -39.57 1.63 27.59
CA PHE A 830 -38.99 0.49 28.30
C PHE A 830 -39.02 0.66 29.83
N ASN A 831 -38.95 -0.46 30.54
CA ASN A 831 -38.78 -0.50 32.00
C ASN A 831 -37.37 -1.03 32.36
N VAL A 832 -36.79 -0.54 33.45
CA VAL A 832 -35.53 -1.08 34.01
C VAL A 832 -35.75 -1.53 35.46
N TRP A 833 -35.43 -2.79 35.75
CA TRP A 833 -35.57 -3.41 37.06
C TRP A 833 -34.21 -3.86 37.59
N VAL A 834 -33.54 -3.03 38.40
CA VAL A 834 -32.26 -3.36 39.03
C VAL A 834 -32.48 -4.13 40.33
N GLY A 835 -32.07 -5.39 40.33
CA GLY A 835 -32.10 -6.26 41.49
C GLY A 835 -33.51 -6.60 41.96
N ASN A 836 -33.63 -6.83 43.26
CA ASN A 836 -34.93 -7.02 43.87
C ASN A 836 -35.68 -5.69 43.98
N SER A 837 -37.01 -5.72 43.88
CA SER A 837 -37.86 -4.53 43.83
C SER A 837 -37.58 -3.59 45.01
N GLY A 838 -37.07 -2.39 44.72
CA GLY A 838 -36.63 -1.41 45.72
C GLY A 838 -35.16 -1.45 46.12
N TYR A 839 -34.31 -2.28 45.48
CA TYR A 839 -32.86 -2.21 45.71
C TYR A 839 -32.26 -0.90 45.17
N ALA A 840 -32.55 -0.49 43.95
CA ALA A 840 -31.98 0.72 43.36
C ALA A 840 -32.66 2.02 43.85
N THR A 841 -32.43 2.35 45.13
CA THR A 841 -32.80 3.62 45.77
C THR A 841 -31.55 4.43 46.10
N SER A 842 -31.71 5.74 46.34
CA SER A 842 -30.61 6.67 46.68
C SER A 842 -29.87 6.35 48.00
N GLU A 843 -30.39 5.44 48.83
CA GLU A 843 -29.66 4.88 49.98
C GLU A 843 -28.69 3.75 49.60
N ASN A 844 -28.93 3.07 48.48
CA ASN A 844 -28.29 1.83 48.09
C ASN A 844 -27.39 2.02 46.86
N ILE A 845 -27.66 3.04 46.04
CA ILE A 845 -26.87 3.40 44.86
C ILE A 845 -26.67 4.93 44.75
N GLU A 846 -25.71 5.35 43.92
CA GLU A 846 -25.63 6.71 43.36
C GLU A 846 -25.10 6.71 41.92
N ASN A 847 -25.03 7.89 41.33
CA ASN A 847 -24.64 8.15 39.94
C ASN A 847 -25.26 7.16 38.91
N PRO A 848 -26.59 6.93 38.92
CA PRO A 848 -27.17 5.94 38.02
C PRO A 848 -27.17 6.47 36.58
N VAL A 849 -26.80 5.61 35.63
CA VAL A 849 -26.72 5.94 34.20
C VAL A 849 -27.38 4.86 33.35
N ILE A 850 -27.91 5.27 32.20
CA ILE A 850 -28.41 4.38 31.15
C ILE A 850 -27.71 4.77 29.85
N CYS A 851 -27.08 3.80 29.19
CA CYS A 851 -26.70 3.92 27.79
C CYS A 851 -27.76 3.21 26.93
N PHE A 852 -28.29 3.93 25.94
CA PHE A 852 -29.31 3.45 25.01
C PHE A 852 -28.93 3.77 23.57
N LYS A 853 -29.52 3.04 22.63
CA LYS A 853 -29.25 3.15 21.18
C LYS A 853 -30.52 3.51 20.40
N VAL A 854 -30.36 4.32 19.37
CA VAL A 854 -31.45 4.79 18.48
C VAL A 854 -31.08 4.53 17.03
N GLU A 855 -31.95 3.86 16.28
CA GLU A 855 -31.73 3.56 14.86
C GLU A 855 -31.63 4.85 14.02
N LYS A 856 -30.56 4.98 13.23
CA LYS A 856 -30.36 6.11 12.29
C LYS A 856 -31.53 6.24 11.30
N ALA A 857 -32.10 5.11 10.87
CA ALA A 857 -33.28 5.04 10.03
C ALA A 857 -34.53 5.71 10.65
N TRP A 858 -34.71 5.62 11.98
CA TRP A 858 -35.85 6.27 12.66
C TRP A 858 -35.71 7.80 12.66
N LEU A 859 -34.50 8.32 12.90
CA LEU A 859 -34.26 9.76 12.80
C LEU A 859 -34.48 10.26 11.35
N GLN A 860 -34.15 9.45 10.35
CA GLN A 860 -34.38 9.80 8.94
C GLN A 860 -35.88 9.82 8.58
N ASP A 861 -36.63 8.76 8.91
CA ASP A 861 -38.07 8.64 8.65
C ASP A 861 -38.91 9.72 9.37
N LYS A 862 -38.50 10.13 10.58
CA LYS A 862 -39.17 11.17 11.37
C LYS A 862 -38.53 12.57 11.23
N ASN A 863 -37.48 12.70 10.41
CA ASN A 863 -36.69 13.92 10.22
C ASN A 863 -36.25 14.56 11.56
N ILE A 864 -35.82 13.74 12.51
CA ILE A 864 -35.48 14.14 13.88
C ILE A 864 -34.15 14.89 13.91
N ASP A 865 -34.06 15.90 14.76
CA ASP A 865 -32.78 16.52 15.09
C ASP A 865 -31.98 15.67 16.08
N GLN A 866 -30.73 15.34 15.74
CA GLN A 866 -29.86 14.51 16.57
C GLN A 866 -29.61 15.10 17.96
N ALA A 867 -29.52 16.44 18.09
CA ALA A 867 -29.36 17.12 19.37
C ALA A 867 -30.68 17.33 20.14
N SER A 868 -31.81 16.82 19.63
CA SER A 868 -33.09 16.74 20.37
C SER A 868 -33.34 15.38 21.03
N ILE A 869 -32.45 14.39 20.82
CA ILE A 869 -32.59 13.06 21.41
C ILE A 869 -32.46 13.14 22.92
N ALA A 870 -33.49 12.70 23.64
CA ALA A 870 -33.57 12.78 25.09
C ALA A 870 -34.18 11.51 25.71
N LEU A 871 -33.83 11.25 26.97
CA LEU A 871 -34.39 10.14 27.74
C LEU A 871 -35.42 10.66 28.74
N ASN A 872 -36.69 10.35 28.52
CA ASN A 872 -37.75 10.72 29.47
C ASN A 872 -37.87 9.64 30.54
N ARG A 873 -37.97 10.07 31.79
CA ARG A 873 -38.15 9.25 32.98
C ARG A 873 -39.52 9.55 33.60
N TYR A 874 -40.31 8.55 33.93
CA TYR A 874 -41.59 8.76 34.62
C TYR A 874 -41.40 8.71 36.15
N SER A 875 -41.85 9.74 36.85
CA SER A 875 -41.77 9.87 38.31
C SER A 875 -42.93 10.73 38.82
N ASP A 876 -43.49 10.39 39.98
CA ASP A 876 -44.44 11.25 40.69
C ASP A 876 -45.63 11.73 39.82
N GLU A 877 -46.16 10.78 39.03
CA GLU A 877 -47.24 10.92 38.05
C GLU A 877 -46.94 11.86 36.85
N LYS A 878 -45.65 12.10 36.54
CA LYS A 878 -45.20 12.98 35.47
C LYS A 878 -44.01 12.43 34.69
N TRP A 879 -43.77 12.99 33.50
CA TRP A 879 -42.53 12.79 32.76
C TRP A 879 -41.51 13.89 33.08
N GLU A 880 -40.27 13.46 33.29
CA GLU A 880 -39.07 14.26 33.50
C GLU A 880 -38.13 13.98 32.31
N GLN A 881 -37.88 14.98 31.45
CA GLN A 881 -36.97 14.83 30.32
C GLN A 881 -35.51 15.00 30.81
N LEU A 882 -34.67 14.02 30.56
CA LEU A 882 -33.26 14.01 30.95
C LEU A 882 -32.37 14.18 29.71
N PRO A 883 -31.32 15.02 29.78
CA PRO A 883 -30.39 15.19 28.67
C PRO A 883 -29.62 13.88 28.43
N ALA A 884 -29.49 13.52 27.16
CA ALA A 884 -28.76 12.35 26.72
C ALA A 884 -27.60 12.79 25.82
N ASN A 885 -26.36 12.50 26.21
CA ASN A 885 -25.18 12.89 25.44
C ASN A 885 -24.83 11.77 24.46
N LEU A 886 -24.54 12.13 23.21
CA LEU A 886 -24.01 11.20 22.22
C LEU A 886 -22.71 10.60 22.78
N SER A 887 -22.63 9.27 22.84
CA SER A 887 -21.50 8.52 23.39
C SER A 887 -20.84 7.57 22.38
N GLY A 888 -21.32 7.56 21.14
CA GLY A 888 -20.75 6.85 19.99
C GLY A 888 -21.79 6.65 18.89
N GLU A 889 -21.38 6.08 17.76
CA GLU A 889 -22.28 5.64 16.69
C GLU A 889 -21.68 4.47 15.90
N ASP A 890 -22.53 3.68 15.24
CA ASP A 890 -22.18 2.67 14.24
C ASP A 890 -23.05 2.87 12.98
N ASP A 891 -22.92 2.03 11.96
CA ASP A 891 -23.69 2.16 10.70
C ASP A 891 -25.21 2.16 10.87
N THR A 892 -25.72 1.54 11.95
CA THR A 892 -27.15 1.32 12.19
C THR A 892 -27.70 2.21 13.30
N TYR A 893 -26.93 2.46 14.37
CA TYR A 893 -27.37 3.14 15.58
C TYR A 893 -26.50 4.34 15.96
N MET A 894 -27.10 5.29 16.67
CA MET A 894 -26.38 6.24 17.52
C MET A 894 -26.59 5.87 19.00
N TYR A 895 -25.52 5.96 19.78
CA TYR A 895 -25.48 5.63 21.20
C TYR A 895 -25.54 6.90 22.04
N PHE A 896 -26.36 6.87 23.08
CA PHE A 896 -26.56 8.02 23.97
C PHE A 896 -26.51 7.57 25.43
N THR A 897 -25.78 8.31 26.26
CA THR A 897 -25.68 8.10 27.70
C THR A 897 -26.40 9.21 28.45
N ALA A 898 -27.36 8.84 29.29
CA ALA A 898 -28.11 9.75 30.17
C ALA A 898 -27.92 9.37 31.64
N GLY A 899 -27.67 10.36 32.50
CA GLY A 899 -27.73 10.21 33.95
C GLY A 899 -29.18 10.23 34.42
N VAL A 900 -29.58 9.25 35.25
CA VAL A 900 -30.97 9.07 35.70
C VAL A 900 -31.07 9.14 37.23
N PRO A 901 -31.98 9.94 37.82
CA PRO A 901 -32.16 10.00 39.28
C PRO A 901 -32.54 8.67 39.97
N GLY A 902 -32.96 7.68 39.18
CA GLY A 902 -33.28 6.32 39.61
C GLY A 902 -34.09 5.59 38.54
N PHE A 903 -34.23 4.27 38.66
CA PHE A 903 -34.91 3.47 37.63
C PHE A 903 -36.43 3.45 37.82
N SER A 904 -37.16 3.71 36.73
CA SER A 904 -38.62 3.72 36.63
C SER A 904 -39.02 3.44 35.16
N PRO A 905 -40.26 3.64 34.70
CA PRO A 905 -40.57 3.59 33.26
C PRO A 905 -39.86 4.73 32.50
N PHE A 906 -39.29 4.40 31.35
CA PHE A 906 -38.57 5.32 30.47
C PHE A 906 -39.15 5.35 29.06
N ALA A 907 -38.93 6.45 28.34
CA ALA A 907 -39.23 6.59 26.92
C ALA A 907 -38.21 7.51 26.22
N ILE A 908 -37.65 7.04 25.11
CA ILE A 908 -36.73 7.82 24.26
C ILE A 908 -37.56 8.69 23.32
N THR A 909 -37.24 9.98 23.21
CA THR A 909 -37.88 10.92 22.28
C THR A 909 -36.88 11.70 21.44
N GLY A 910 -37.35 12.24 20.32
CA GLY A 910 -36.74 13.37 19.64
C GLY A 910 -37.80 14.36 19.13
N GLU A 911 -37.35 15.44 18.50
CA GLU A 911 -38.16 16.47 17.86
C GLU A 911 -37.77 16.60 16.38
N SER A 912 -38.75 16.83 15.49
CA SER A 912 -38.49 16.98 14.06
C SER A 912 -37.80 18.31 13.75
N LYS A 913 -36.85 18.34 12.81
CA LYS A 913 -36.07 19.54 12.46
C LYS A 913 -36.93 20.74 12.07
N SER A 914 -38.16 20.51 11.58
CA SER A 914 -39.12 21.57 11.24
C SER A 914 -39.71 22.30 12.46
N SER A 915 -39.66 21.76 13.68
CA SER A 915 -40.23 22.43 14.87
C SER A 915 -39.31 23.47 15.53
N ARG A 916 -38.11 23.68 15.00
CA ARG A 916 -37.20 24.74 15.49
C ARG A 916 -37.47 26.12 14.91
N GLU A 917 -37.93 26.24 13.66
CA GLU A 917 -38.09 27.55 13.01
C GLU A 917 -39.18 28.44 13.63
N GLU A 918 -40.17 27.87 14.33
CA GLU A 918 -41.20 28.65 15.04
C GLU A 918 -40.74 29.17 16.43
N ASN A 919 -39.63 28.67 17.00
CA ASN A 919 -39.27 28.93 18.40
C ASN A 919 -38.31 30.12 18.64
N GLU A 920 -37.61 30.64 17.62
CA GLU A 920 -36.66 31.75 17.82
C GLU A 920 -37.27 33.16 17.69
N THR A 921 -38.53 33.31 17.25
CA THR A 921 -39.17 34.62 17.03
C THR A 921 -40.20 35.00 18.11
N GLY A 922 -39.84 34.82 19.39
CA GLY A 922 -40.78 34.95 20.52
C GLY A 922 -40.36 35.87 21.68
N THR A 923 -40.39 37.20 21.53
CA THR A 923 -40.43 38.12 22.69
C THR A 923 -41.25 39.39 22.41
N LYS A 924 -42.48 39.40 22.96
CA LYS A 924 -43.43 40.53 23.05
C LYS A 924 -44.01 41.02 21.70
N LEU A 925 -45.26 41.48 21.63
CA LEU A 925 -46.20 41.90 22.69
C LEU A 925 -47.67 41.60 22.32
N GLU A 926 -48.45 41.23 23.33
CA GLU A 926 -49.91 41.42 23.50
C GLU A 926 -50.94 41.04 22.41
N SER A 927 -52.10 40.64 22.93
CA SER A 927 -53.29 40.22 22.20
C SER A 927 -54.25 41.38 21.89
N GLU A 928 -54.96 41.30 20.78
CA GLU A 928 -56.43 41.18 20.82
C GLU A 928 -56.92 40.58 19.49
N GLY A 929 -58.01 39.81 19.51
CA GLY A 929 -58.44 39.03 18.34
C GLY A 929 -59.88 39.29 17.93
N ARG A 930 -60.23 38.85 16.71
CA ARG A 930 -61.62 38.43 16.41
C ARG A 930 -61.73 37.52 15.18
N SER A 931 -62.55 36.49 15.31
CA SER A 931 -62.99 35.62 14.21
C SER A 931 -63.81 36.39 13.16
N ILE A 932 -63.61 36.01 11.89
CA ILE A 932 -64.62 36.08 10.82
C ILE A 932 -64.65 34.71 10.12
N ASN A 933 -65.85 34.22 9.78
CA ASN A 933 -66.07 32.95 9.06
C ASN A 933 -65.88 33.13 7.53
N GLY A 934 -65.60 32.05 6.78
CA GLY A 934 -65.48 32.15 5.31
C GLY A 934 -65.35 30.82 4.56
N ASN A 935 -66.43 30.05 4.54
CA ASN A 935 -66.61 28.76 3.84
C ASN A 935 -66.09 28.64 2.38
N GLU A 936 -65.79 27.38 2.03
CA GLU A 936 -66.18 26.67 0.78
C GLU A 936 -65.37 26.77 -0.54
N THR A 937 -64.89 25.58 -0.95
CA THR A 937 -64.88 25.02 -2.33
C THR A 937 -63.93 25.58 -3.39
N GLY A 938 -63.49 24.70 -4.31
CA GLY A 938 -62.74 25.08 -5.52
C GLY A 938 -61.71 24.04 -5.99
N SER A 939 -62.15 22.83 -6.33
CA SER A 939 -61.29 21.85 -7.03
C SER A 939 -61.34 22.11 -8.54
N GLU A 940 -60.19 22.02 -9.22
CA GLU A 940 -59.93 21.30 -10.50
C GLU A 940 -58.83 21.96 -11.35
N GLY A 941 -58.18 21.17 -12.22
CA GLY A 941 -57.82 21.65 -13.56
C GLY A 941 -56.34 21.92 -13.89
N MET A 942 -55.59 20.82 -14.08
CA MET A 942 -54.49 20.60 -15.05
C MET A 942 -54.12 21.70 -16.08
N GLU A 943 -52.80 21.80 -16.33
CA GLU A 943 -52.08 21.80 -17.64
C GLU A 943 -52.61 22.71 -18.80
N SER A 944 -51.79 23.40 -19.61
CA SER A 944 -50.49 23.00 -20.16
C SER A 944 -49.66 24.15 -20.77
N GLU A 945 -48.32 23.95 -20.77
CA GLU A 945 -47.34 24.29 -21.83
C GLU A 945 -47.08 25.70 -22.44
N GLN A 946 -45.78 25.91 -22.71
CA GLN A 946 -45.14 26.58 -23.86
C GLN A 946 -45.00 28.13 -23.98
N GLN A 947 -43.79 28.57 -23.59
CA GLN A 947 -42.72 29.14 -24.46
C GLN A 947 -42.59 30.66 -24.78
N THR A 948 -41.31 31.01 -24.99
CA THR A 948 -40.70 32.10 -25.79
C THR A 948 -40.72 33.58 -25.33
N GLU A 949 -39.52 33.99 -24.87
CA GLU A 949 -38.67 35.07 -25.43
C GLU A 949 -38.71 36.55 -24.94
N GLN A 950 -37.48 36.98 -24.59
CA GLN A 950 -36.77 38.24 -24.92
C GLN A 950 -36.80 39.51 -24.05
N GLU A 951 -35.55 39.98 -23.84
CA GLU A 951 -35.02 41.36 -23.86
C GLU A 951 -35.14 42.33 -22.66
N GLU A 952 -34.05 42.30 -21.87
CA GLU A 952 -33.11 43.41 -21.64
C GLU A 952 -33.53 44.71 -20.90
N SER A 953 -32.89 44.84 -19.72
CA SER A 953 -32.08 46.00 -19.31
C SER A 953 -32.75 47.26 -18.71
N THR A 954 -32.28 47.67 -17.53
CA THR A 954 -31.36 48.82 -17.30
C THR A 954 -31.34 49.22 -15.81
N GLY A 955 -30.34 50.00 -15.36
CA GLY A 955 -30.57 50.98 -14.28
C GLY A 955 -30.00 50.75 -12.87
N MET A 956 -28.69 50.48 -12.73
CA MET A 956 -27.88 50.90 -11.56
C MET A 956 -27.64 52.45 -11.60
N PRO A 957 -26.96 53.14 -10.63
CA PRO A 957 -26.31 52.70 -9.38
C PRO A 957 -26.47 53.61 -8.12
N GLY A 958 -25.82 53.24 -7.01
CA GLY A 958 -25.23 54.16 -6.00
C GLY A 958 -25.74 54.03 -4.56
N PHE A 959 -24.96 54.31 -3.50
CA PHE A 959 -23.56 54.79 -3.32
C PHE A 959 -23.25 54.67 -1.78
N GLU A 960 -22.09 54.36 -1.19
CA GLU A 960 -20.75 53.81 -1.57
C GLU A 960 -19.96 53.54 -0.23
N VAL A 961 -18.62 53.59 -0.21
CA VAL A 961 -17.67 53.66 0.94
C VAL A 961 -17.31 52.34 1.70
N ALA A 962 -16.03 51.97 1.94
CA ALA A 962 -14.82 51.82 1.09
C ALA A 962 -13.56 51.45 1.93
N PHE A 963 -12.44 51.10 1.26
CA PHE A 963 -11.10 50.64 1.70
C PHE A 963 -10.95 49.11 1.92
N SER A 964 -10.20 48.29 1.17
CA SER A 964 -8.90 48.38 0.40
C SER A 964 -7.64 48.38 1.28
N VAL A 965 -6.49 47.74 0.97
CA VAL A 965 -5.85 47.30 -0.32
C VAL A 965 -5.13 45.94 -0.09
N ALA A 966 -5.00 44.92 -0.97
CA ALA A 966 -5.26 44.68 -2.41
C ALA A 966 -4.09 44.87 -3.44
N CYS A 967 -3.06 44.00 -3.43
CA CYS A 967 -1.99 43.87 -4.46
C CYS A 967 -1.47 42.41 -4.55
N LEU A 968 -1.07 41.84 -5.70
CA LEU A 968 -1.23 42.23 -7.12
C LEU A 968 -1.14 40.98 -8.04
N LEU A 969 -1.32 41.15 -9.36
CA LEU A 969 -1.74 40.10 -10.31
C LEU A 969 -0.81 39.87 -11.53
N THR A 970 -1.08 38.74 -12.20
CA THR A 970 -0.98 38.47 -13.67
C THR A 970 0.35 38.10 -14.35
N VAL A 971 0.18 37.42 -15.49
CA VAL A 971 1.15 36.67 -16.30
C VAL A 971 1.23 37.31 -17.73
N PHE A 972 2.04 36.71 -18.61
CA PHE A 972 2.04 36.80 -20.10
C PHE A 972 3.02 37.74 -20.83
N LEU A 973 4.16 37.13 -21.20
CA LEU A 973 4.76 37.05 -22.55
C LEU A 973 5.57 38.20 -23.23
N TYR A 974 6.77 37.78 -23.69
CA TYR A 974 7.46 38.14 -24.96
C TYR A 974 7.93 39.61 -25.15
N LYS A 975 9.18 39.92 -25.55
CA LYS A 975 9.97 39.29 -26.63
C LYS A 975 11.39 39.90 -26.70
N ARG A 976 12.41 39.08 -27.02
CA ARG A 976 13.79 39.47 -27.42
C ARG A 976 14.59 40.37 -26.44
N ARG A 977 15.68 39.81 -25.92
CA ARG A 977 16.94 39.91 -26.67
C ARG A 977 17.69 38.59 -26.68
#